data_AF-A0A7W7G3H7-F1
#
_entry.id   AF-A0A7W7G3H7-F1
#
_cell.length_a   1.000
_cell.length_b   1.000
_cell.length_c   1.000
_cell.angle_alpha   90.00
_cell.angle_beta   90.00
_cell.angle_gamma   90.00
#
_symmetry.space_group_name_H-M   'P 1'
#
loop_
_entity.id
_entity.type
_entity.pdbx_description
1 polymer ?
#
loop_
_entity_poly.entity_id
_entity_poly.type
_entity_poly.pdbx_seq_one_letter_code
_entity_poly.pdbx_strand_id
1 'polypeptide(L)'
;MPRHRNAGRPRAHWAIFGLALAALVATLFLDDFARETGGGTVPPGETEIVERGSAVDGPLIRVVNNRVVAERLPPRTVALTFDDGPDPVWTPQILDALQRHHVKATFFVVGAHVNQHPELVRRIVAEGHQLGLHSFTHRDLATMSEPRRRVEFELTRNAVAHATGLDVRLFRPPYLASPAKVDKRALDMITDAGASGYTTVLADRDTTDWRRPTPKTIANLAMPPDAKGAIVLMHDGGGDRSSTVAALDLLLPRLAADGRTTTVVPGVPQEARTREKLQGGAFALVQRGAGWTRTGLFWLMIFATALAGTRMAIQGVCAWRHARRRRKEPLPPYDVPVSVIVPAFNEAANIAATVRSLLASEHRELEIVVVDDGSTDGTADLVEEQFPVRVLRRRNGGKAAALRAGVAAATHDILVLIDGDTIVEPDTIGMLVRSFADPAVGAVAGNAKVANRRGVIGRWQHLEYVVAFNLDRRVFEMGDCMTTVPGALGGFRRAALEAAGGVHSDTLAEDTDLTMAVVRAGWRVVYDDMACAWTEAPGTWKGLWRQRYRWCYGTMQAMWKHRHALVEKGPAGRFGRRGLGYVAAFQLLQPLLAPIIDVYLVYSLLFRPPGLEAVFWLGIHVAQVAVAAYAFRLDKEPAGPLWSLPLLQIGYRQLIYLVTIQSAVTALAGSGLRWHVSKRTGRAAALVTTDDAKAARTQRLVRLIRLGIYRDPRWARYTVRAGMVLILISAGVWAGGTMLTGRYADAVSREDLLGEAAAYHADPDGWSLDKALNILLIGVDWRKGQTGMIRSDTVMVLHVPKAKDRAYLFSLPRDTIVDIPPLAATGFRGGRDRLNSSFAYGAGIEQDRARGGRLLAATVRELTGLPGLDAAVLVDFYGFSDVVKALGGMNVCVDADVRSIHTHKMFRAGCRKMSGEDAIDYLRQRKKVKGSDYGRQAHQQQFIGSIAAEAKRQNLAANPVKLDSLLRAAGHAMTVTTGPAEPLDLAFALRGINPGRITMLRTPGHGRHDAAGNYLGEVLDPPAHQLFRAVREEKLPQFVATHPDLVGGPAL
;
A
#
# COMPACT_ATOMS: atom_id res chain seq x y z
N MET A 1 38.08 42.66 -17.16
CA MET A 1 37.38 41.46 -17.71
C MET A 1 38.20 40.21 -17.43
N PRO A 2 37.79 39.30 -16.53
CA PRO A 2 38.30 37.93 -16.56
C PRO A 2 37.47 37.11 -17.56
N ARG A 3 38.15 36.45 -18.50
CA ARG A 3 37.56 35.48 -19.43
C ARG A 3 37.00 34.29 -18.62
N HIS A 4 35.70 34.28 -18.35
CA HIS A 4 35.03 33.06 -17.87
C HIS A 4 35.02 32.03 -19.00
N ARG A 5 35.82 30.97 -18.84
CA ARG A 5 35.88 29.81 -19.73
C ARG A 5 34.47 29.26 -19.99
N ASN A 6 34.16 28.99 -21.25
CA ASN A 6 33.02 28.20 -21.70
C ASN A 6 33.12 26.77 -21.11
N ALA A 7 32.69 26.58 -19.87
CA ALA A 7 32.44 25.24 -19.36
C ALA A 7 31.12 24.77 -19.99
N GLY A 8 31.20 23.82 -20.91
CA GLY A 8 30.01 23.17 -21.48
C GLY A 8 29.10 22.68 -20.36
N ARG A 9 27.78 22.85 -20.52
CA ARG A 9 26.79 22.38 -19.54
C ARG A 9 27.09 20.91 -19.21
N PRO A 10 27.38 20.53 -17.97
CA PRO A 10 27.90 19.21 -17.67
C PRO A 10 26.79 18.17 -17.84
N ARG A 11 26.54 17.62 -19.03
CA ARG A 11 25.46 16.65 -19.30
C ARG A 11 25.51 15.38 -18.45
N ALA A 12 26.66 15.09 -17.84
CA ALA A 12 26.88 13.94 -16.97
C ALA A 12 25.95 13.88 -15.76
N HIS A 13 25.41 15.01 -15.25
CA HIS A 13 24.53 14.98 -14.08
C HIS A 13 23.22 14.22 -14.33
N TRP A 14 22.70 14.23 -15.56
CA TRP A 14 21.51 13.44 -15.90
C TRP A 14 21.79 11.94 -15.94
N ALA A 15 22.98 11.54 -16.40
CA ALA A 15 23.42 10.16 -16.36
C ALA A 15 23.62 9.68 -14.91
N ILE A 16 24.28 10.49 -14.06
CA ILE A 16 24.47 10.19 -12.63
C ILE A 16 23.12 10.08 -11.92
N PHE A 17 22.19 11.01 -12.16
CA PHE A 17 20.86 10.97 -11.57
C PHE A 17 20.08 9.73 -12.01
N GLY A 18 20.11 9.38 -13.30
CA GLY A 18 19.47 8.17 -13.82
C GLY A 18 20.06 6.89 -13.22
N LEU A 19 21.39 6.81 -13.10
CA LEU A 19 22.09 5.69 -12.47
C LEU A 19 21.75 5.57 -10.98
N ALA A 20 21.70 6.69 -10.25
CA ALA A 20 21.30 6.69 -8.84
C ALA A 20 19.85 6.21 -8.65
N LEU A 21 18.95 6.61 -9.55
CA LEU A 21 17.55 6.16 -9.53
C LEU A 21 17.42 4.67 -9.83
N ALA A 22 18.15 4.18 -10.84
CA ALA A 22 18.18 2.77 -11.20
C ALA A 22 18.76 1.91 -10.07
N ALA A 23 19.85 2.38 -9.43
CA ALA A 23 20.44 1.73 -8.27
C ALA A 23 19.46 1.68 -7.09
N LEU A 24 18.72 2.77 -6.83
CA LEU A 24 17.69 2.81 -5.79
C LEU A 24 16.58 1.78 -6.05
N VAL A 25 16.07 1.73 -7.29
CA VAL A 25 15.04 0.78 -7.70
C VAL A 25 15.54 -0.67 -7.56
N ALA A 26 16.75 -0.96 -8.03
CA ALA A 26 17.37 -2.29 -7.88
C ALA A 26 17.54 -2.69 -6.41
N THR A 27 17.90 -1.74 -5.55
CA THR A 27 18.04 -1.95 -4.10
C THR A 27 16.68 -2.27 -3.46
N LEU A 28 15.62 -1.58 -3.86
CA LEU A 28 14.26 -1.84 -3.37
C LEU A 28 13.78 -3.24 -3.79
N PHE A 29 13.94 -3.61 -5.06
CA PHE A 29 13.61 -4.96 -5.53
C PHE A 29 14.40 -6.06 -4.81
N LEU A 30 15.66 -5.80 -4.48
CA LEU A 30 16.46 -6.76 -3.71
C LEU A 30 15.94 -6.92 -2.27
N ASP A 31 15.54 -5.82 -1.61
CA ASP A 31 14.94 -5.91 -0.27
C ASP A 31 13.64 -6.71 -0.31
N ASP A 32 12.81 -6.53 -1.33
CA ASP A 32 11.58 -7.32 -1.54
C ASP A 32 11.88 -8.81 -1.69
N PHE A 33 12.76 -9.13 -2.65
CA PHE A 33 13.22 -10.49 -2.92
C PHE A 33 13.70 -11.20 -1.66
N ALA A 34 14.40 -10.47 -0.78
CA ALA A 34 14.98 -11.01 0.44
C ALA A 34 14.01 -11.03 1.64
N ARG A 35 12.88 -10.32 1.57
CA ARG A 35 11.87 -10.22 2.66
C ARG A 35 10.57 -10.94 2.36
N GLU A 36 10.33 -11.38 1.12
CA GLU A 36 9.26 -12.30 0.79
C GLU A 36 9.54 -13.70 1.37
N THR A 37 9.72 -13.78 2.69
CA THR A 37 9.74 -15.00 3.47
C THR A 37 8.30 -15.40 3.75
N GLY A 38 7.69 -16.07 2.77
CA GLY A 38 6.38 -16.71 2.87
C GLY A 38 5.29 -16.12 1.96
N GLY A 39 4.49 -17.02 1.36
CA GLY A 39 3.26 -16.67 0.65
C GLY A 39 3.12 -17.21 -0.77
N GLY A 40 3.73 -18.35 -1.09
CA GLY A 40 3.44 -19.09 -2.32
C GLY A 40 3.04 -20.52 -1.98
N THR A 41 1.87 -20.73 -1.38
CA THR A 41 1.25 -22.07 -1.36
C THR A 41 0.60 -22.30 -2.71
N VAL A 42 1.39 -22.74 -3.69
CA VAL A 42 0.82 -23.53 -4.80
C VAL A 42 0.47 -24.90 -4.17
N PRO A 43 -0.70 -25.48 -4.46
CA PRO A 43 -1.09 -26.75 -3.87
C PRO A 43 -0.03 -27.83 -4.16
N PRO A 44 0.14 -28.83 -3.29
CA PRO A 44 0.84 -30.06 -3.65
C PRO A 44 0.30 -30.54 -5.00
N GLY A 45 1.17 -30.57 -6.00
CA GLY A 45 0.85 -31.10 -7.31
C GLY A 45 0.82 -32.61 -7.22
N GLU A 46 -0.30 -33.20 -7.59
CA GLU A 46 -0.47 -34.58 -8.05
C GLU A 46 0.42 -35.64 -7.36
N THR A 47 -0.23 -36.39 -6.47
CA THR A 47 0.10 -37.79 -6.20
C THR A 47 0.02 -38.62 -7.49
N GLU A 48 1.05 -38.57 -8.33
CA GLU A 48 1.63 -39.82 -8.79
C GLU A 48 2.28 -40.43 -7.55
N ILE A 49 1.58 -41.38 -6.93
CA ILE A 49 2.20 -42.28 -5.95
C ILE A 49 3.30 -42.98 -6.74
N VAL A 50 4.53 -42.48 -6.63
CA VAL A 50 5.71 -43.26 -6.96
C VAL A 50 5.51 -44.54 -6.16
N GLU A 51 5.44 -45.69 -6.84
CA GLU A 51 5.36 -46.99 -6.18
C GLU A 51 6.34 -46.95 -5.02
N ARG A 52 5.84 -47.14 -3.79
CA ARG A 52 6.64 -47.10 -2.56
C ARG A 52 7.58 -48.30 -2.53
N GLY A 53 8.50 -48.35 -3.48
CA GLY A 53 9.76 -49.02 -3.29
C GLY A 53 10.43 -48.36 -2.09
N SER A 54 11.10 -49.18 -1.29
CA SER A 54 11.85 -48.90 -0.06
C SER A 54 12.80 -47.68 -0.06
N ALA A 55 12.85 -46.87 -1.11
CA ALA A 55 13.78 -45.77 -1.32
C ALA A 55 13.54 -44.51 -0.44
N VAL A 56 12.34 -44.33 0.15
CA VAL A 56 11.99 -43.12 0.95
C VAL A 56 11.40 -43.49 2.33
N ASP A 57 11.61 -44.72 2.82
CA ASP A 57 11.09 -45.20 4.12
C ASP A 57 11.97 -44.79 5.33
N GLY A 58 12.30 -43.50 5.40
CA GLY A 58 13.12 -42.94 6.46
C GLY A 58 13.21 -41.41 6.39
N PRO A 59 13.43 -40.73 7.52
CA PRO A 59 13.51 -39.27 7.59
C PRO A 59 14.83 -38.71 7.03
N LEU A 60 15.88 -39.52 6.88
CA LEU A 60 17.16 -39.09 6.30
C LEU A 60 17.31 -39.66 4.89
N ILE A 61 17.32 -38.80 3.89
CA ILE A 61 17.34 -39.22 2.48
C ILE A 61 18.64 -38.76 1.83
N ARG A 62 19.39 -39.71 1.27
CA ARG A 62 20.65 -39.50 0.56
C ARG A 62 20.54 -40.06 -0.86
N VAL A 63 21.32 -39.50 -1.79
CA VAL A 63 21.50 -40.08 -3.13
C VAL A 63 22.90 -40.68 -3.21
N VAL A 64 22.97 -42.00 -3.37
CA VAL A 64 24.23 -42.75 -3.48
C VAL A 64 24.20 -43.52 -4.81
N ASN A 65 25.20 -43.32 -5.68
CA ASN A 65 25.27 -43.96 -7.00
C ASN A 65 23.98 -43.78 -7.83
N ASN A 66 23.42 -42.56 -7.82
CA ASN A 66 22.17 -42.21 -8.49
C ASN A 66 20.93 -43.00 -8.01
N ARG A 67 20.98 -43.56 -6.80
CA ARG A 67 19.86 -44.21 -6.12
C ARG A 67 19.53 -43.48 -4.82
N VAL A 68 18.24 -43.27 -4.58
CA VAL A 68 17.74 -42.68 -3.34
C VAL A 68 17.76 -43.75 -2.23
N VAL A 69 18.42 -43.44 -1.12
CA VAL A 69 18.54 -44.30 0.06
C VAL A 69 17.98 -43.54 1.25
N ALA A 70 17.09 -44.19 2.01
CA ALA A 70 16.54 -43.64 3.24
C ALA A 70 17.12 -44.34 4.48
N GLU A 71 17.47 -43.54 5.48
CA GLU A 71 18.10 -43.95 6.74
C GLU A 71 17.26 -43.45 7.93
N ARG A 72 17.43 -44.10 9.08
CA ARG A 72 16.81 -43.74 10.37
C ARG A 72 17.88 -43.55 11.43
N LEU A 73 17.54 -42.78 12.46
CA LEU A 73 18.39 -42.66 13.64
C LEU A 73 18.42 -43.97 14.46
N PRO A 74 19.50 -44.23 15.22
CA PRO A 74 19.59 -45.40 16.08
C PRO A 74 18.42 -45.50 17.08
N PRO A 75 18.02 -46.70 17.53
CA PRO A 75 16.97 -46.87 18.54
C PRO A 75 17.22 -46.03 19.81
N ARG A 76 16.14 -45.56 20.42
CA ARG A 76 16.12 -44.71 21.63
C ARG A 76 16.90 -43.39 21.50
N THR A 77 17.14 -42.90 20.28
CA THR A 77 17.71 -41.57 20.05
C THR A 77 16.67 -40.58 19.54
N VAL A 78 16.80 -39.30 19.90
CA VAL A 78 15.90 -38.23 19.44
C VAL A 78 16.73 -37.04 18.95
N ALA A 79 16.53 -36.62 17.71
CA ALA A 79 17.10 -35.38 17.20
C ALA A 79 16.03 -34.29 17.17
N LEU A 80 16.24 -33.23 17.96
CA LEU A 80 15.41 -32.03 17.91
C LEU A 80 15.86 -31.15 16.76
N THR A 81 14.92 -30.76 15.92
CA THR A 81 15.16 -29.90 14.75
C THR A 81 14.30 -28.65 14.83
N PHE A 82 14.89 -27.51 14.49
CA PHE A 82 14.24 -26.20 14.48
C PHE A 82 14.34 -25.57 13.10
N ASP A 83 13.20 -25.19 12.53
CA ASP A 83 13.10 -24.58 11.21
C ASP A 83 12.69 -23.08 11.31
N ASP A 84 12.89 -22.34 10.23
CA ASP A 84 12.53 -20.92 9.99
C ASP A 84 13.45 -19.85 10.59
N GLY A 85 14.36 -20.21 11.49
CA GLY A 85 15.34 -19.28 12.06
C GLY A 85 16.51 -18.89 11.14
N PRO A 86 17.47 -18.10 11.64
CA PRO A 86 17.51 -17.55 12.98
C PRO A 86 16.58 -16.33 13.15
N ASP A 87 15.75 -16.35 14.18
CA ASP A 87 14.92 -15.23 14.61
C ASP A 87 15.60 -14.49 15.78
N PRO A 88 15.66 -13.13 15.77
CA PRO A 88 16.38 -12.37 16.78
C PRO A 88 15.74 -12.40 18.18
N VAL A 89 14.49 -12.84 18.31
CA VAL A 89 13.77 -12.95 19.58
C VAL A 89 13.74 -14.38 20.06
N TRP A 90 13.42 -15.34 19.19
CA TRP A 90 13.11 -16.71 19.59
C TRP A 90 14.30 -17.67 19.56
N THR A 91 15.16 -17.61 18.54
CA THR A 91 16.35 -18.47 18.46
C THR A 91 17.25 -18.35 19.71
N PRO A 92 17.54 -17.14 20.25
CA PRO A 92 18.30 -17.02 21.49
C PRO A 92 17.66 -17.73 22.69
N GLN A 93 16.34 -17.62 22.85
CA GLN A 93 15.61 -18.22 23.97
C GLN A 93 15.56 -19.75 23.87
N ILE A 94 15.48 -20.28 22.65
CA ILE A 94 15.56 -21.72 22.39
C ILE A 94 16.97 -22.24 22.70
N LEU A 95 18.02 -21.52 22.27
CA LEU A 95 19.40 -21.86 22.62
C LEU A 95 19.62 -21.87 24.14
N ASP A 96 19.12 -20.84 24.84
CA ASP A 96 19.19 -20.77 26.32
C ASP A 96 18.45 -21.95 26.97
N ALA A 97 17.28 -22.34 26.46
CA ALA A 97 16.56 -23.52 26.95
C ALA A 97 17.34 -24.81 26.71
N LEU A 98 17.90 -25.02 25.51
CA LEU A 98 18.70 -26.20 25.20
C LEU A 98 19.98 -26.27 26.06
N GLN A 99 20.63 -25.13 26.29
CA GLN A 99 21.79 -25.02 27.16
C GLN A 99 21.47 -25.38 28.61
N ARG A 100 20.35 -24.90 29.16
CA ARG A 100 19.89 -25.23 30.53
C ARG A 100 19.73 -26.74 30.76
N HIS A 101 19.33 -27.48 29.73
CA HIS A 101 19.14 -28.93 29.78
C HIS A 101 20.34 -29.72 29.23
N HIS A 102 21.43 -29.05 28.86
CA HIS A 102 22.62 -29.67 28.26
C HIS A 102 22.35 -30.49 26.99
N VAL A 103 21.37 -30.07 26.18
CA VAL A 103 20.96 -30.76 24.94
C VAL A 103 21.48 -30.03 23.71
N LYS A 104 21.89 -30.78 22.69
CA LYS A 104 22.22 -30.26 21.35
C LYS A 104 21.09 -30.57 20.36
N ALA A 105 20.98 -29.74 19.34
CA ALA A 105 19.88 -29.76 18.36
C ALA A 105 20.40 -29.39 16.97
N THR A 106 19.57 -29.53 15.94
CA THR A 106 19.87 -29.13 14.57
C THR A 106 18.97 -27.98 14.13
N PHE A 107 19.54 -26.92 13.58
CA PHE A 107 18.78 -25.75 13.11
C PHE A 107 18.83 -25.65 11.60
N PHE A 108 17.66 -25.69 10.95
CA PHE A 108 17.50 -25.48 9.51
C PHE A 108 17.23 -24.01 9.26
N VAL A 109 18.27 -23.29 8.82
CA VAL A 109 18.26 -21.83 8.74
C VAL A 109 17.84 -21.32 7.36
N VAL A 110 17.07 -20.24 7.36
CA VAL A 110 16.66 -19.50 6.15
C VAL A 110 17.75 -18.51 5.79
N GLY A 111 18.28 -18.61 4.57
CA GLY A 111 19.46 -17.84 4.15
C GLY A 111 19.31 -16.32 4.27
N ALA A 112 18.11 -15.78 3.98
CA ALA A 112 17.82 -14.37 4.15
C ALA A 112 17.91 -13.91 5.62
N HIS A 113 17.54 -14.77 6.57
CA HIS A 113 17.67 -14.51 8.01
C HIS A 113 19.12 -14.63 8.48
N VAL A 114 19.87 -15.61 7.95
CA VAL A 114 21.32 -15.74 8.21
C VAL A 114 22.08 -14.46 7.85
N ASN A 115 21.78 -13.85 6.71
CA ASN A 115 22.44 -12.61 6.30
C ASN A 115 22.09 -11.40 7.18
N GLN A 116 20.92 -11.41 7.82
CA GLN A 116 20.48 -10.37 8.75
C GLN A 116 21.06 -10.57 10.15
N HIS A 117 21.16 -11.83 10.59
CA HIS A 117 21.57 -12.23 11.94
C HIS A 117 22.72 -13.26 11.96
N PRO A 118 23.87 -12.98 11.33
CA PRO A 118 24.99 -13.94 11.26
C PRO A 118 25.61 -14.24 12.63
N GLU A 119 25.44 -13.36 13.62
CA GLU A 119 25.82 -13.57 15.01
C GLU A 119 25.08 -14.75 15.66
N LEU A 120 23.79 -14.94 15.34
CA LEU A 120 23.00 -16.03 15.92
C LEU A 120 23.44 -17.37 15.35
N VAL A 121 23.74 -17.44 14.05
CA VAL A 121 24.26 -18.66 13.43
C VAL A 121 25.64 -19.03 13.98
N ARG A 122 26.50 -18.03 14.23
CA ARG A 122 27.77 -18.25 14.92
C ARG A 122 27.57 -18.78 16.33
N ARG A 123 26.58 -18.27 17.06
CA ARG A 123 26.21 -18.75 18.40
C ARG A 123 25.73 -20.21 18.36
N ILE A 124 24.85 -20.56 17.43
CA ILE A 124 24.38 -21.95 17.20
C ILE A 124 25.57 -22.90 17.07
N VAL A 125 26.55 -22.57 16.22
CA VAL A 125 27.74 -23.40 16.00
C VAL A 125 28.66 -23.42 17.22
N ALA A 126 28.92 -22.26 17.83
CA ALA A 126 29.81 -22.14 18.99
C ALA A 126 29.30 -22.93 20.20
N GLU A 127 27.98 -23.02 20.36
CA GLU A 127 27.34 -23.84 21.39
C GLU A 127 27.27 -25.33 21.01
N GLY A 128 27.80 -25.75 19.87
CA GLY A 128 27.89 -27.16 19.47
C GLY A 128 26.60 -27.76 18.88
N HIS A 129 25.69 -26.91 18.40
CA HIS A 129 24.53 -27.35 17.64
C HIS A 129 24.90 -27.56 16.16
N GLN A 130 24.09 -28.34 15.45
CA GLN A 130 24.28 -28.63 14.03
C GLN A 130 23.45 -27.65 13.18
N LEU A 131 23.94 -27.33 11.97
CA LEU A 131 23.20 -26.53 10.99
C LEU A 131 22.70 -27.38 9.83
N GLY A 132 21.58 -26.94 9.26
CA GLY A 132 21.05 -27.34 7.96
C GLY A 132 20.51 -26.13 7.21
N LEU A 133 20.27 -26.28 5.90
CA LEU A 133 19.73 -25.23 5.04
C LEU A 133 18.20 -25.37 4.92
N HIS A 134 17.48 -24.24 4.89
CA HIS A 134 16.03 -24.19 4.72
C HIS A 134 15.60 -23.25 3.57
N SER A 135 16.35 -23.26 2.46
CA SER A 135 16.26 -22.30 1.33
C SER A 135 16.57 -20.84 1.71
N PHE A 136 16.63 -19.96 0.70
CA PHE A 136 17.01 -18.56 0.93
C PHE A 136 15.79 -17.72 1.32
N THR A 137 14.68 -17.92 0.58
CA THR A 137 13.43 -17.14 0.70
C THR A 137 12.30 -17.89 1.40
N HIS A 138 12.51 -19.13 1.87
CA HIS A 138 11.47 -19.95 2.50
C HIS A 138 10.26 -20.25 1.57
N ARG A 139 10.50 -20.32 0.26
CA ARG A 139 9.48 -20.67 -0.74
C ARG A 139 9.51 -22.17 -1.04
N ASP A 140 8.39 -22.72 -1.52
CA ASP A 140 8.29 -24.13 -1.90
C ASP A 140 9.17 -24.43 -3.12
N LEU A 141 10.30 -25.11 -2.88
CA LEU A 141 11.27 -25.44 -3.92
C LEU A 141 10.72 -26.46 -4.93
N ALA A 142 9.78 -27.33 -4.54
CA ALA A 142 9.24 -28.36 -5.44
C ALA A 142 8.43 -27.75 -6.60
N THR A 143 7.97 -26.50 -6.44
CA THR A 143 7.20 -25.76 -7.44
C THR A 143 8.06 -24.90 -8.37
N MET A 144 9.36 -24.76 -8.08
CA MET A 144 10.26 -23.89 -8.81
C MET A 144 10.91 -24.57 -10.01
N SER A 145 11.43 -23.78 -10.95
CA SER A 145 12.35 -24.29 -11.98
C SER A 145 13.70 -24.66 -11.37
N GLU A 146 14.40 -25.64 -11.95
CA GLU A 146 15.71 -26.10 -11.50
C GLU A 146 16.77 -24.97 -11.42
N PRO A 147 16.90 -24.02 -12.39
CA PRO A 147 17.79 -22.87 -12.24
C PRO A 147 17.46 -22.00 -11.04
N ARG A 148 16.18 -21.80 -10.73
CA ARG A 148 15.76 -21.00 -9.59
C ARG A 148 16.07 -21.71 -8.27
N ARG A 149 15.80 -23.02 -8.17
CA ARG A 149 16.17 -23.83 -7.00
C ARG A 149 17.67 -23.74 -6.70
N ARG A 150 18.51 -23.87 -7.73
CA ARG A 150 19.98 -23.74 -7.58
C ARG A 150 20.38 -22.43 -6.91
N VAL A 151 19.78 -21.31 -7.34
CA VAL A 151 20.04 -19.99 -6.75
C VAL A 151 19.63 -19.94 -5.26
N GLU A 152 18.48 -20.50 -4.89
CA GLU A 152 18.05 -20.58 -3.48
C GLU A 152 19.06 -21.36 -2.62
N PHE A 153 19.56 -22.50 -3.11
CA PHE A 153 20.58 -23.29 -2.42
C PHE A 153 21.92 -22.55 -2.32
N GLU A 154 22.42 -22.01 -3.43
CA GLU A 154 23.71 -21.32 -3.48
C GLU A 154 23.72 -20.08 -2.57
N LEU A 155 22.66 -19.26 -2.60
CA LEU A 155 22.57 -18.08 -1.75
C LEU A 155 22.55 -18.45 -0.26
N THR A 156 21.80 -19.50 0.12
CA THR A 156 21.73 -19.96 1.51
C THR A 156 23.04 -20.55 1.99
N ARG A 157 23.67 -21.40 1.16
CA ARG A 157 24.98 -22.00 1.43
C ARG A 157 26.05 -20.92 1.59
N ASN A 158 26.07 -19.93 0.70
CA ASN A 158 27.00 -18.80 0.79
C ASN A 158 26.76 -17.94 2.04
N ALA A 159 25.50 -17.70 2.42
CA ALA A 159 25.15 -16.98 3.64
C ALA A 159 25.70 -17.69 4.90
N VAL A 160 25.51 -19.00 5.00
CA VAL A 160 26.04 -19.82 6.10
C VAL A 160 27.56 -19.86 6.08
N ALA A 161 28.17 -20.06 4.90
CA ALA A 161 29.62 -20.05 4.72
C ALA A 161 30.24 -18.71 5.17
N HIS A 162 29.61 -17.59 4.83
CA HIS A 162 30.03 -16.26 5.29
C HIS A 162 29.92 -16.12 6.81
N ALA A 163 28.82 -16.57 7.41
CA ALA A 163 28.57 -16.42 8.84
C ALA A 163 29.48 -17.29 9.70
N THR A 164 29.71 -18.55 9.32
CA THR A 164 30.35 -19.56 10.18
C THR A 164 31.69 -20.07 9.68
N GLY A 165 32.00 -19.85 8.40
CA GLY A 165 33.13 -20.47 7.73
C GLY A 165 32.90 -21.92 7.31
N LEU A 166 31.70 -22.48 7.53
CA LEU A 166 31.35 -23.88 7.27
C LEU A 166 30.52 -24.04 5.99
N ASP A 167 30.78 -25.13 5.26
CA ASP A 167 29.93 -25.65 4.19
C ASP A 167 29.01 -26.74 4.77
N VAL A 168 27.71 -26.45 4.77
CA VAL A 168 26.67 -27.29 5.35
C VAL A 168 25.88 -27.99 4.25
N ARG A 169 25.76 -29.31 4.36
CA ARG A 169 25.08 -30.18 3.38
C ARG A 169 23.80 -30.83 3.88
N LEU A 170 23.39 -30.55 5.11
CA LEU A 170 22.05 -30.90 5.58
C LEU A 170 21.05 -29.91 5.00
N PHE A 171 19.91 -30.42 4.54
CA PHE A 171 18.88 -29.62 3.92
C PHE A 171 17.49 -30.11 4.32
N ARG A 172 16.59 -29.20 4.65
CA ARG A 172 15.16 -29.51 4.78
C ARG A 172 14.39 -28.60 3.83
N PRO A 173 13.52 -29.12 2.95
CA PRO A 173 12.71 -28.29 2.06
C PRO A 173 11.59 -27.59 2.85
N PRO A 174 11.35 -26.28 2.61
CA PRO A 174 10.15 -25.61 3.11
C PRO A 174 8.89 -26.38 2.71
N TYR A 175 7.89 -26.39 3.59
CA TYR A 175 6.58 -27.05 3.42
C TYR A 175 6.59 -28.60 3.30
N LEU A 176 7.76 -29.24 3.19
CA LEU A 176 7.88 -30.70 3.16
C LEU A 176 8.40 -31.25 4.50
N ALA A 177 7.47 -31.49 5.42
CA ALA A 177 7.81 -31.88 6.79
C ALA A 177 8.15 -33.37 6.98
N SER A 178 7.56 -34.29 6.21
CA SER A 178 7.62 -35.73 6.53
C SER A 178 7.76 -36.62 5.28
N PRO A 179 8.41 -37.80 5.38
CA PRO A 179 8.54 -38.74 4.25
C PRO A 179 7.21 -39.16 3.63
N ALA A 180 6.14 -39.22 4.43
CA ALA A 180 4.80 -39.59 3.97
C ALA A 180 4.16 -38.57 2.99
N LYS A 181 4.74 -37.36 2.87
CA LYS A 181 4.25 -36.28 2.01
C LYS A 181 5.10 -36.08 0.75
N VAL A 182 6.07 -36.95 0.49
CA VAL A 182 6.94 -36.86 -0.69
C VAL A 182 6.16 -37.35 -1.92
N ASP A 183 5.76 -36.41 -2.78
CA ASP A 183 5.24 -36.68 -4.13
C ASP A 183 6.38 -36.75 -5.16
N LYS A 184 6.04 -36.95 -6.44
CA LYS A 184 7.04 -37.03 -7.52
C LYS A 184 7.88 -35.76 -7.67
N ARG A 185 7.27 -34.57 -7.57
CA ARG A 185 7.99 -33.29 -7.70
C ARG A 185 8.96 -33.08 -6.56
N ALA A 186 8.54 -33.44 -5.35
CA ALA A 186 9.39 -33.46 -4.18
C ALA A 186 10.52 -34.49 -4.34
N LEU A 187 10.25 -35.68 -4.89
CA LEU A 187 11.26 -36.70 -5.14
C LEU A 187 12.30 -36.24 -6.18
N ASP A 188 11.87 -35.57 -7.26
CA ASP A 188 12.76 -34.98 -8.26
C ASP A 188 13.66 -33.91 -7.62
N MET A 189 13.08 -33.00 -6.83
CA MET A 189 13.83 -32.00 -6.06
C MET A 189 14.83 -32.64 -5.09
N ILE A 190 14.44 -33.70 -4.37
CA ILE A 190 15.31 -34.44 -3.44
C ILE A 190 16.46 -35.09 -4.21
N THR A 191 16.17 -35.65 -5.39
CA THR A 191 17.16 -36.30 -6.25
C THR A 191 18.17 -35.27 -6.79
N ASP A 192 17.69 -34.13 -7.29
CA ASP A 192 18.50 -32.99 -7.75
C ASP A 192 19.42 -32.47 -6.62
N ALA A 193 18.86 -32.29 -5.42
CA ALA A 193 19.60 -31.85 -4.24
C ALA A 193 20.66 -32.88 -3.84
N GLY A 194 20.31 -34.18 -3.88
CA GLY A 194 21.24 -35.27 -3.60
C GLY A 194 22.37 -35.38 -4.61
N ALA A 195 22.10 -35.19 -5.91
CA ALA A 195 23.12 -35.11 -6.96
C ALA A 195 24.10 -33.93 -6.74
N SER A 196 23.64 -32.88 -6.06
CA SER A 196 24.44 -31.72 -5.64
C SER A 196 25.14 -31.93 -4.28
N GLY A 197 25.05 -33.13 -3.70
CA GLY A 197 25.72 -33.52 -2.46
C GLY A 197 24.97 -33.15 -1.17
N TYR A 198 23.69 -32.79 -1.24
CA TYR A 198 22.87 -32.53 -0.06
C TYR A 198 22.26 -33.81 0.51
N THR A 199 22.13 -33.86 1.84
CA THR A 199 21.31 -34.86 2.54
C THR A 199 20.00 -34.20 2.95
N THR A 200 18.89 -34.72 2.44
CA THR A 200 17.55 -34.23 2.77
C THR A 200 17.14 -34.80 4.12
N VAL A 201 16.70 -33.93 5.03
CA VAL A 201 16.24 -34.27 6.37
C VAL A 201 14.77 -33.90 6.52
N LEU A 202 13.94 -34.92 6.68
CA LEU A 202 12.53 -34.81 7.01
C LEU A 202 12.33 -35.15 8.50
N ALA A 203 11.10 -35.03 8.99
CA ALA A 203 10.74 -35.35 10.37
C ALA A 203 9.86 -36.60 10.43
N ASP A 204 10.10 -37.43 11.44
CA ASP A 204 9.16 -38.50 11.82
C ASP A 204 7.95 -37.90 12.55
N ARG A 205 8.18 -36.84 13.33
CA ARG A 205 7.15 -36.14 14.10
C ARG A 205 7.23 -34.64 13.89
N ASP A 206 6.14 -34.06 13.40
CA ASP A 206 5.91 -32.62 13.35
C ASP A 206 5.06 -32.22 14.56
N THR A 207 5.55 -31.29 15.39
CA THR A 207 4.83 -30.81 16.56
C THR A 207 3.72 -29.81 16.21
N THR A 208 3.72 -29.30 14.98
CA THR A 208 2.80 -28.25 14.49
C THR A 208 2.79 -27.01 15.37
N ASP A 209 3.88 -26.74 16.07
CA ASP A 209 4.05 -25.61 16.99
C ASP A 209 3.87 -24.25 16.32
N TRP A 210 4.08 -24.19 15.00
CA TRP A 210 3.74 -23.02 14.17
C TRP A 210 2.26 -22.60 14.28
N ARG A 211 1.33 -23.54 14.58
CA ARG A 211 -0.10 -23.27 14.87
C ARG A 211 -0.36 -22.68 16.26
N ARG A 212 0.68 -22.51 17.07
CA ARG A 212 0.65 -21.98 18.44
C ARG A 212 -0.23 -22.78 19.43
N PRO A 213 -0.16 -24.13 19.48
CA PRO A 213 -0.82 -24.90 20.52
C PRO A 213 -0.16 -24.69 21.90
N THR A 214 -0.76 -25.25 22.95
CA THR A 214 -0.23 -25.10 24.31
C THR A 214 1.13 -25.82 24.48
N PRO A 215 2.02 -25.36 25.39
CA PRO A 215 3.32 -26.01 25.61
C PRO A 215 3.23 -27.51 25.90
N LYS A 216 2.22 -27.93 26.67
CA LYS A 216 1.98 -29.34 26.99
C LYS A 216 1.60 -30.15 25.75
N THR A 217 0.82 -29.58 24.83
CA THR A 217 0.46 -30.21 23.56
C THR A 217 1.70 -30.41 22.69
N ILE A 218 2.56 -29.39 22.58
CA ILE A 218 3.81 -29.46 21.82
C ILE A 218 4.71 -30.56 22.39
N ALA A 219 4.92 -30.57 23.71
CA ALA A 219 5.74 -31.59 24.37
C ALA A 219 5.19 -33.02 24.19
N ASN A 220 3.86 -33.18 24.19
CA ASN A 220 3.25 -34.49 23.95
C ASN A 220 3.40 -34.95 22.49
N LEU A 221 3.24 -34.06 21.52
CA LEU A 221 3.42 -34.37 20.09
C LEU A 221 4.88 -34.66 19.74
N ALA A 222 5.81 -34.02 20.44
CA ALA A 222 7.24 -34.21 20.30
C ALA A 222 7.74 -35.55 20.86
N MET A 223 6.99 -36.17 21.79
CA MET A 223 7.40 -37.42 22.43
C MET A 223 7.18 -38.61 21.47
N PRO A 224 8.21 -39.37 21.10
CA PRO A 224 8.03 -40.53 20.23
C PRO A 224 7.33 -41.67 20.98
N PRO A 225 6.38 -42.40 20.34
CA PRO A 225 5.59 -43.44 21.00
C PRO A 225 6.32 -44.79 21.12
N ASP A 226 7.36 -45.04 20.31
CA ASP A 226 8.09 -46.30 20.25
C ASP A 226 9.59 -46.10 20.48
N ALA A 227 10.34 -47.19 20.67
CA ALA A 227 11.78 -47.13 20.92
C ALA A 227 12.61 -46.82 19.66
N LYS A 228 11.99 -46.48 18.52
CA LYS A 228 12.74 -46.13 17.30
C LYS A 228 13.42 -44.77 17.45
N GLY A 229 14.50 -44.56 16.71
CA GLY A 229 15.10 -43.24 16.59
C GLY A 229 14.14 -42.29 15.86
N ALA A 230 14.03 -41.04 16.33
CA ALA A 230 13.07 -40.08 15.80
C ALA A 230 13.68 -38.69 15.57
N ILE A 231 13.34 -38.08 14.43
CA ILE A 231 13.59 -36.66 14.17
C ILE A 231 12.31 -35.87 14.45
N VAL A 232 12.40 -34.91 15.37
CA VAL A 232 11.27 -34.08 15.82
C VAL A 232 11.43 -32.67 15.26
N LEU A 233 10.38 -32.17 14.62
CA LEU A 233 10.30 -30.84 14.02
C LEU A 233 9.55 -29.84 14.92
N MET A 234 10.23 -28.73 15.21
CA MET A 234 9.74 -27.52 15.85
C MET A 234 10.23 -26.30 15.07
N HIS A 235 9.78 -25.10 15.41
CA HIS A 235 10.18 -23.89 14.70
C HIS A 235 10.83 -22.89 15.66
N ASP A 236 11.93 -22.26 15.22
CA ASP A 236 12.57 -21.15 15.92
C ASP A 236 12.32 -19.79 15.24
N GLY A 237 11.55 -19.77 14.14
CA GLY A 237 11.07 -18.56 13.46
C GLY A 237 9.58 -18.60 13.10
N GLY A 238 9.15 -17.73 12.19
CA GLY A 238 7.79 -17.79 11.62
C GLY A 238 6.66 -17.30 12.55
N GLY A 239 6.92 -16.36 13.46
CA GLY A 239 5.92 -15.75 14.36
C GLY A 239 6.23 -15.99 15.84
N ASP A 240 5.24 -15.82 16.72
CA ASP A 240 5.41 -16.03 18.17
C ASP A 240 5.70 -17.50 18.51
N ARG A 241 6.86 -17.77 19.14
CA ARG A 241 7.34 -19.10 19.56
C ARG A 241 7.43 -19.29 21.08
N SER A 242 6.77 -18.44 21.87
CA SER A 242 6.76 -18.55 23.34
C SER A 242 6.32 -19.93 23.84
N SER A 243 5.29 -20.53 23.22
CA SER A 243 4.85 -21.89 23.57
C SER A 243 5.89 -22.97 23.26
N THR A 244 6.65 -22.82 22.17
CA THR A 244 7.73 -23.75 21.79
C THR A 244 8.85 -23.71 22.82
N VAL A 245 9.29 -22.51 23.22
CA VAL A 245 10.31 -22.31 24.26
C VAL A 245 9.87 -22.99 25.57
N ALA A 246 8.64 -22.73 26.02
CA ALA A 246 8.11 -23.33 27.25
C ALA A 246 7.93 -24.85 27.15
N ALA A 247 7.68 -25.40 25.95
CA ALA A 247 7.54 -26.83 25.74
C ALA A 247 8.86 -27.59 25.95
N LEU A 248 10.00 -26.96 25.66
CA LEU A 248 11.31 -27.59 25.86
C LEU A 248 11.56 -27.92 27.34
N ASP A 249 11.19 -27.03 28.24
CA ASP A 249 11.28 -27.25 29.69
C ASP A 249 10.38 -28.39 30.19
N LEU A 250 9.35 -28.77 29.43
CA LEU A 250 8.48 -29.92 29.73
C LEU A 250 8.95 -31.20 29.05
N LEU A 251 9.49 -31.10 27.83
CA LEU A 251 9.85 -32.23 26.99
C LEU A 251 11.19 -32.85 27.40
N LEU A 252 12.23 -32.03 27.58
CA LEU A 252 13.60 -32.52 27.77
C LEU A 252 13.76 -33.40 29.02
N PRO A 253 13.18 -33.05 30.19
CA PRO A 253 13.21 -33.94 31.36
C PRO A 253 12.47 -35.26 31.13
N ARG A 254 11.39 -35.26 30.33
CA ARG A 254 10.62 -36.48 30.01
C ARG A 254 11.39 -37.41 29.09
N LEU A 255 12.07 -36.88 28.08
CA LEU A 255 12.94 -37.66 27.19
C LEU A 255 14.05 -38.36 27.99
N ALA A 256 14.67 -37.63 28.93
CA ALA A 256 15.68 -38.20 29.82
C ALA A 256 15.10 -39.29 30.74
N ALA A 257 13.92 -39.06 31.34
CA ALA A 257 13.26 -40.03 32.21
C ALA A 257 12.81 -41.32 31.47
N ASP A 258 12.47 -41.22 30.18
CA ASP A 258 12.12 -42.37 29.31
C ASP A 258 13.37 -43.16 28.81
N GLY A 259 14.57 -42.72 29.21
CA GLY A 259 15.84 -43.31 28.81
C GLY A 259 16.21 -43.07 27.35
N ARG A 260 15.79 -41.93 26.77
CA ARG A 260 16.14 -41.54 25.40
C ARG A 260 17.36 -40.63 25.39
N THR A 261 18.24 -40.85 24.42
CA THR A 261 19.43 -40.01 24.21
C THR A 261 19.14 -38.94 23.17
N THR A 262 19.29 -37.67 23.53
CA THR A 262 19.17 -36.57 22.57
C THR A 262 20.44 -36.44 21.73
N THR A 263 20.30 -36.26 20.42
CA THR A 263 21.42 -36.11 19.48
C THR A 263 21.13 -34.99 18.46
N VAL A 264 22.14 -34.62 17.68
CA VAL A 264 21.95 -33.84 16.44
C VAL A 264 21.75 -34.78 15.25
N VAL A 265 21.21 -34.24 14.16
CA VAL A 265 21.11 -34.96 12.88
C VAL A 265 22.52 -35.24 12.32
N PRO A 266 22.86 -36.48 11.92
CA PRO A 266 24.18 -36.81 11.39
C PRO A 266 24.52 -36.06 10.11
N GLY A 267 25.55 -35.22 10.16
CA GLY A 267 26.11 -34.54 9.00
C GLY A 267 27.47 -33.96 9.34
N VAL A 268 28.47 -34.16 8.49
CA VAL A 268 29.82 -33.62 8.69
C VAL A 268 29.93 -32.28 7.94
N PRO A 269 29.97 -31.14 8.64
CA PRO A 269 30.24 -29.86 7.99
C PRO A 269 31.67 -29.84 7.46
N GLN A 270 31.87 -29.26 6.28
CA GLN A 270 33.19 -29.08 5.68
C GLN A 270 33.67 -27.63 5.85
N GLU A 271 34.95 -27.37 5.66
CA GLU A 271 35.43 -25.99 5.59
C GLU A 271 34.95 -25.35 4.28
N ALA A 272 34.28 -24.19 4.36
CA ALA A 272 33.82 -23.49 3.18
C ALA A 272 34.97 -22.89 2.38
N ARG A 273 34.82 -22.80 1.06
CA ARG A 273 35.82 -22.19 0.18
C ARG A 273 35.83 -20.67 0.35
N THR A 274 36.98 -20.04 0.17
CA THR A 274 37.13 -18.57 0.25
C THR A 274 36.15 -17.83 -0.67
N ARG A 275 35.89 -18.36 -1.89
CA ARG A 275 34.94 -17.78 -2.84
C ARG A 275 33.52 -17.70 -2.26
N GLU A 276 33.05 -18.75 -1.60
CA GLU A 276 31.70 -18.85 -1.03
C GLU A 276 31.55 -17.85 0.13
N LYS A 277 32.55 -17.76 1.00
CA LYS A 277 32.62 -16.78 2.10
C LYS A 277 32.56 -15.34 1.57
N LEU A 278 33.30 -15.03 0.51
CA LEU A 278 33.34 -13.70 -0.11
C LEU A 278 32.03 -13.36 -0.83
N GLN A 279 31.47 -14.28 -1.61
CA GLN A 279 30.18 -14.08 -2.30
C GLN A 279 29.04 -13.90 -1.29
N GLY A 280 28.99 -14.72 -0.25
CA GLY A 280 28.02 -14.59 0.84
C GLY A 280 28.17 -13.25 1.57
N GLY A 281 29.39 -12.84 1.90
CA GLY A 281 29.64 -11.55 2.55
C GLY A 281 29.24 -10.35 1.70
N ALA A 282 29.56 -10.38 0.40
CA ALA A 282 29.15 -9.34 -0.54
C ALA A 282 27.61 -9.26 -0.62
N PHE A 283 26.92 -10.39 -0.80
CA PHE A 283 25.47 -10.40 -0.87
C PHE A 283 24.81 -9.96 0.45
N ALA A 284 25.32 -10.42 1.59
CA ALA A 284 24.84 -10.03 2.92
C ALA A 284 24.97 -8.51 3.16
N LEU A 285 26.05 -7.89 2.68
CA LEU A 285 26.24 -6.44 2.73
C LEU A 285 25.19 -5.72 1.88
N VAL A 286 24.96 -6.17 0.64
CA VAL A 286 23.97 -5.56 -0.26
C VAL A 286 22.56 -5.72 0.31
N GLN A 287 22.18 -6.91 0.81
CA GLN A 287 20.86 -7.16 1.42
C GLN A 287 20.63 -6.28 2.66
N ARG A 288 21.60 -6.19 3.58
CA ARG A 288 21.49 -5.30 4.75
C ARG A 288 21.42 -3.83 4.35
N GLY A 289 22.24 -3.43 3.38
CA GLY A 289 22.19 -2.09 2.79
C GLY A 289 20.82 -1.77 2.17
N ALA A 290 20.19 -2.76 1.54
CA ALA A 290 18.85 -2.62 0.98
C ALA A 290 17.77 -2.41 2.06
N GLY A 291 17.82 -3.19 3.14
CA GLY A 291 16.92 -3.02 4.29
C GLY A 291 17.07 -1.67 5.00
N TRP A 292 18.31 -1.20 5.19
CA TRP A 292 18.57 0.14 5.73
C TRP A 292 18.11 1.24 4.78
N THR A 293 18.34 1.08 3.47
CA THR A 293 17.87 2.02 2.45
C THR A 293 16.35 2.16 2.51
N ARG A 294 15.60 1.06 2.51
CA ARG A 294 14.14 1.10 2.65
C ARG A 294 13.71 1.82 3.92
N THR A 295 14.34 1.49 5.05
CA THR A 295 14.02 2.11 6.36
C THR A 295 14.32 3.61 6.35
N GLY A 296 15.46 4.01 5.77
CA GLY A 296 15.83 5.41 5.57
C GLY A 296 14.85 6.15 4.66
N LEU A 297 14.40 5.55 3.56
CA LEU A 297 13.39 6.13 2.66
C LEU A 297 12.05 6.34 3.35
N PHE A 298 11.61 5.39 4.18
CA PHE A 298 10.39 5.54 4.96
C PHE A 298 10.47 6.74 5.91
N TRP A 299 11.57 6.87 6.66
CA TRP A 299 11.78 8.04 7.54
C TRP A 299 11.98 9.33 6.76
N LEU A 300 12.63 9.29 5.61
CA LEU A 300 12.77 10.44 4.72
C LEU A 300 11.42 10.91 4.19
N MET A 301 10.52 9.99 3.85
CA MET A 301 9.14 10.29 3.46
C MET A 301 8.38 10.95 4.61
N ILE A 302 8.49 10.44 5.84
CA ILE A 302 7.90 11.07 7.03
C ILE A 302 8.45 12.49 7.19
N PHE A 303 9.77 12.65 7.13
CA PHE A 303 10.44 13.94 7.27
C PHE A 303 9.96 14.94 6.20
N ALA A 304 9.92 14.55 4.93
CA ALA A 304 9.47 15.42 3.85
C ALA A 304 7.98 15.74 3.94
N THR A 305 7.15 14.80 4.40
CA THR A 305 5.73 15.03 4.66
C THR A 305 5.53 16.02 5.80
N ALA A 306 6.28 15.87 6.90
CA ALA A 306 6.29 16.81 8.01
C ALA A 306 6.77 18.20 7.58
N LEU A 307 7.81 18.27 6.72
CA LEU A 307 8.30 19.52 6.15
C LEU A 307 7.22 20.21 5.31
N ALA A 308 6.54 19.48 4.41
CA ALA A 308 5.44 20.01 3.62
C ALA A 308 4.25 20.48 4.49
N GLY A 309 3.87 19.69 5.51
CA GLY A 309 2.84 20.05 6.47
C GLY A 309 3.19 21.30 7.27
N THR A 310 4.44 21.42 7.71
CA THR A 310 4.97 22.60 8.42
C THR A 310 4.89 23.84 7.54
N ARG A 311 5.29 23.75 6.26
CA ARG A 311 5.16 24.86 5.31
C ARG A 311 3.72 25.33 5.20
N MET A 312 2.78 24.40 4.99
CA MET A 312 1.35 24.70 4.86
C MET A 312 0.77 25.33 6.12
N ALA A 313 1.19 24.87 7.31
CA ALA A 313 0.79 25.47 8.57
C ALA A 313 1.32 26.91 8.70
N ILE A 314 2.60 27.14 8.40
CA ILE A 314 3.20 28.49 8.39
C ILE A 314 2.45 29.41 7.41
N GLN A 315 2.26 28.97 6.17
CA GLN A 315 1.54 29.71 5.15
C GLN A 315 0.11 30.04 5.58
N GLY A 316 -0.65 29.05 6.06
CA GLY A 316 -2.03 29.23 6.51
C GLY A 316 -2.15 30.21 7.69
N VAL A 317 -1.31 30.05 8.71
CA VAL A 317 -1.32 30.92 9.90
C VAL A 317 -0.88 32.34 9.56
N CYS A 318 0.21 32.51 8.80
CA CYS A 318 0.68 33.84 8.40
C CYS A 318 -0.31 34.53 7.46
N ALA A 319 -0.91 33.81 6.51
CA ALA A 319 -1.93 34.38 5.62
C ALA A 319 -3.19 34.81 6.40
N TRP A 320 -3.64 34.00 7.36
CA TRP A 320 -4.75 34.38 8.25
C TRP A 320 -4.42 35.61 9.11
N ARG A 321 -3.24 35.65 9.73
CA ARG A 321 -2.79 36.79 10.53
C ARG A 321 -2.65 38.06 9.70
N HIS A 322 -2.02 37.97 8.53
CA HIS A 322 -1.86 39.07 7.59
C HIS A 322 -3.22 39.63 7.14
N ALA A 323 -4.14 38.76 6.70
CA ALA A 323 -5.49 39.17 6.31
C ALA A 323 -6.28 39.82 7.46
N ARG A 324 -6.10 39.35 8.70
CA ARG A 324 -6.72 39.95 9.89
C ARG A 324 -6.14 41.33 10.21
N ARG A 325 -4.82 41.51 10.08
CA ARG A 325 -4.15 42.81 10.28
C ARG A 325 -4.60 43.83 9.24
N ARG A 326 -4.55 43.50 7.95
CA ARG A 326 -4.99 44.40 6.85
C ARG A 326 -6.46 44.83 6.94
N ARG A 327 -7.33 44.00 7.52
CA ARG A 327 -8.73 44.37 7.77
C ARG A 327 -8.91 45.33 8.95
N LYS A 328 -8.08 45.20 9.98
CA LYS A 328 -8.17 46.03 11.20
C LYS A 328 -7.51 47.39 11.00
N GLU A 329 -6.42 47.42 10.24
CA GLU A 329 -5.58 48.60 10.02
C GLU A 329 -5.46 48.82 8.49
N PRO A 330 -6.48 49.41 7.85
CA PRO A 330 -6.38 49.82 6.45
C PRO A 330 -5.29 50.87 6.29
N LEU A 331 -4.47 50.76 5.24
CA LEU A 331 -3.48 51.80 4.95
C LEU A 331 -4.19 53.07 4.43
N PRO A 332 -3.84 54.25 4.96
CA PRO A 332 -4.38 55.51 4.45
C PRO A 332 -3.88 55.76 3.01
N PRO A 333 -4.61 56.52 2.18
CA PRO A 333 -4.08 57.04 0.93
C PRO A 333 -2.81 57.86 1.16
N TYR A 334 -1.84 57.73 0.26
CA TYR A 334 -0.60 58.50 0.29
C TYR A 334 -0.32 58.98 -1.13
N ASP A 335 -0.48 60.28 -1.37
CA ASP A 335 -0.28 60.89 -2.67
C ASP A 335 1.04 61.66 -2.64
N VAL A 336 2.03 61.14 -3.36
CA VAL A 336 3.36 61.73 -3.51
C VAL A 336 3.82 61.59 -4.96
N PRO A 337 4.71 62.46 -5.47
CA PRO A 337 5.27 62.32 -6.80
C PRO A 337 6.03 61.01 -6.96
N VAL A 338 5.85 60.32 -8.09
CA VAL A 338 6.43 58.99 -8.36
C VAL A 338 7.13 58.98 -9.71
N SER A 339 8.31 58.36 -9.77
CA SER A 339 9.00 58.05 -11.03
C SER A 339 8.90 56.57 -11.35
N VAL A 340 8.24 56.22 -12.45
CA VAL A 340 8.14 54.86 -12.98
C VAL A 340 9.27 54.61 -13.97
N ILE A 341 10.04 53.55 -13.74
CA ILE A 341 11.17 53.16 -14.57
C ILE A 341 10.83 51.86 -15.29
N VAL A 342 10.85 51.90 -16.62
CA VAL A 342 10.50 50.77 -17.49
C VAL A 342 11.73 50.35 -18.31
N PRO A 343 12.51 49.35 -17.89
CA PRO A 343 13.58 48.82 -18.72
C PRO A 343 12.99 48.02 -19.90
N ALA A 344 13.50 48.29 -21.11
CA ALA A 344 13.04 47.66 -22.33
C ALA A 344 14.22 47.13 -23.16
N PHE A 345 14.11 45.89 -23.64
CA PHE A 345 15.04 45.31 -24.61
C PHE A 345 14.29 44.33 -25.51
N ASN A 346 14.08 44.69 -26.77
CA ASN A 346 13.28 43.94 -27.73
C ASN A 346 11.85 43.65 -27.21
N GLU A 347 11.14 44.71 -26.80
CA GLU A 347 9.80 44.65 -26.21
C GLU A 347 8.73 45.30 -27.12
N ALA A 348 8.99 45.46 -28.42
CA ALA A 348 8.06 46.14 -29.34
C ALA A 348 6.64 45.53 -29.34
N ALA A 349 6.52 44.24 -29.04
CA ALA A 349 5.25 43.53 -28.94
C ALA A 349 4.37 43.94 -27.73
N ASN A 350 4.96 44.46 -26.65
CA ASN A 350 4.22 44.74 -25.40
C ASN A 350 4.39 46.18 -24.88
N ILE A 351 5.49 46.87 -25.20
CA ILE A 351 5.85 48.15 -24.59
C ILE A 351 4.76 49.22 -24.75
N ALA A 352 4.08 49.27 -25.90
CA ALA A 352 2.99 50.21 -26.17
C ALA A 352 1.79 50.03 -25.22
N ALA A 353 1.50 48.79 -24.82
CA ALA A 353 0.41 48.50 -23.89
C ALA A 353 0.80 48.83 -22.45
N THR A 354 2.05 48.54 -22.09
CA THR A 354 2.65 48.91 -20.80
C THR A 354 2.58 50.43 -20.59
N VAL A 355 3.11 51.22 -21.53
CA VAL A 355 3.11 52.70 -21.45
C VAL A 355 1.69 53.26 -21.41
N ARG A 356 0.77 52.76 -22.25
CA ARG A 356 -0.66 53.16 -22.18
C ARG A 356 -1.29 52.88 -20.83
N SER A 357 -1.00 51.73 -20.22
CA SER A 357 -1.55 51.40 -18.90
C SER A 357 -1.03 52.31 -17.79
N LEU A 358 0.22 52.77 -17.90
CA LEU A 358 0.82 53.72 -16.97
C LEU A 358 0.24 55.13 -17.14
N LEU A 359 0.07 55.59 -18.38
CA LEU A 359 -0.59 56.88 -18.68
C LEU A 359 -2.07 56.90 -18.25
N ALA A 360 -2.72 55.73 -18.19
CA ALA A 360 -4.07 55.58 -17.70
C ALA A 360 -4.17 55.44 -16.17
N SER A 361 -3.08 55.60 -15.42
CA SER A 361 -3.09 55.52 -13.96
C SER A 361 -3.85 56.70 -13.34
N GLU A 362 -4.58 56.44 -12.26
CA GLU A 362 -5.31 57.45 -11.48
C GLU A 362 -4.41 58.21 -10.48
N HIS A 363 -3.10 57.91 -10.47
CA HIS A 363 -2.12 58.58 -9.58
C HIS A 363 -1.80 59.98 -10.09
N ARG A 364 -1.77 60.98 -9.19
CA ARG A 364 -1.82 62.40 -9.58
C ARG A 364 -0.55 62.90 -10.27
N GLU A 365 0.62 62.49 -9.78
CA GLU A 365 1.92 62.98 -10.27
C GLU A 365 2.86 61.81 -10.60
N LEU A 366 2.99 61.52 -11.90
CA LEU A 366 3.67 60.35 -12.43
C LEU A 366 4.68 60.73 -13.52
N GLU A 367 5.98 60.58 -13.24
CA GLU A 367 7.03 60.61 -14.26
C GLU A 367 7.20 59.20 -14.84
N ILE A 368 7.19 59.03 -16.16
CA ILE A 368 7.45 57.75 -16.82
C ILE A 368 8.77 57.84 -17.58
N VAL A 369 9.73 56.99 -17.19
CA VAL A 369 11.05 56.88 -17.80
C VAL A 369 11.22 55.50 -18.42
N VAL A 370 11.17 55.43 -19.74
CA VAL A 370 11.44 54.20 -20.51
C VAL A 370 12.93 54.14 -20.84
N VAL A 371 13.59 53.05 -20.47
CA VAL A 371 15.03 52.86 -20.72
C VAL A 371 15.23 51.78 -21.77
N ASP A 372 15.54 52.18 -23.00
CA ASP A 372 15.83 51.25 -24.09
C ASP A 372 17.29 50.76 -24.02
N ASP A 373 17.48 49.49 -23.65
CA ASP A 373 18.78 48.84 -23.50
C ASP A 373 19.34 48.32 -24.84
N GLY A 374 19.24 49.14 -25.89
CA GLY A 374 19.78 48.87 -27.21
C GLY A 374 18.93 47.88 -28.01
N SER A 375 17.62 48.10 -28.05
CA SER A 375 16.69 47.25 -28.81
C SER A 375 16.95 47.32 -30.31
N THR A 376 16.67 46.22 -31.01
CA THR A 376 16.85 46.07 -32.46
C THR A 376 15.53 45.86 -33.21
N ASP A 377 14.40 45.91 -32.51
CA ASP A 377 13.06 45.61 -33.04
C ASP A 377 12.15 46.85 -33.14
N GLY A 378 12.72 48.05 -33.02
CA GLY A 378 11.97 49.32 -33.07
C GLY A 378 11.27 49.70 -31.75
N THR A 379 11.59 49.04 -30.63
CA THR A 379 11.00 49.34 -29.30
C THR A 379 11.06 50.83 -28.93
N ALA A 380 12.23 51.47 -29.06
CA ALA A 380 12.41 52.86 -28.69
C ALA A 380 11.66 53.83 -29.61
N ASP A 381 11.75 53.60 -30.93
CA ASP A 381 11.09 54.43 -31.94
C ASP A 381 9.56 54.43 -31.71
N LEU A 382 9.00 53.25 -31.43
CA LEU A 382 7.58 53.09 -31.13
C LEU A 382 7.13 53.92 -29.93
N VAL A 383 7.95 54.03 -28.88
CA VAL A 383 7.59 54.77 -27.68
C VAL A 383 7.70 56.28 -27.89
N GLU A 384 8.79 56.72 -28.52
CA GLU A 384 9.04 58.15 -28.80
C GLU A 384 8.00 58.74 -29.77
N GLU A 385 7.54 57.96 -30.74
CA GLU A 385 6.52 58.40 -31.71
C GLU A 385 5.11 58.48 -31.11
N GLN A 386 4.75 57.57 -30.19
CA GLN A 386 3.36 57.39 -29.77
C GLN A 386 3.03 57.98 -28.40
N PHE A 387 4.03 58.24 -27.55
CA PHE A 387 3.77 58.58 -26.15
C PHE A 387 4.63 59.75 -25.66
N PRO A 388 4.05 60.70 -24.91
CA PRO A 388 4.77 61.82 -24.32
C PRO A 388 5.50 61.39 -23.04
N VAL A 389 6.44 60.46 -23.14
CA VAL A 389 7.22 59.92 -22.01
C VAL A 389 8.72 60.10 -22.22
N ARG A 390 9.50 60.07 -21.14
CA ARG A 390 10.95 60.23 -21.25
C ARG A 390 11.59 58.91 -21.69
N VAL A 391 12.28 58.92 -22.82
CA VAL A 391 12.98 57.74 -23.35
C VAL A 391 14.50 57.93 -23.23
N LEU A 392 15.18 56.93 -22.66
CA LEU A 392 16.63 56.88 -22.53
C LEU A 392 17.18 55.73 -23.38
N ARG A 393 17.77 56.05 -24.53
CA ARG A 393 18.46 55.07 -25.37
C ARG A 393 19.88 54.83 -24.86
N ARG A 394 20.28 53.56 -24.74
CA ARG A 394 21.63 53.18 -24.31
C ARG A 394 22.14 51.94 -25.06
N ARG A 395 23.46 51.71 -25.00
CA ARG A 395 24.05 50.45 -25.48
C ARG A 395 23.67 49.31 -24.53
N ASN A 396 23.31 48.15 -25.08
CA ASN A 396 22.93 46.96 -24.32
C ASN A 396 23.96 46.63 -23.23
N GLY A 397 23.52 46.73 -21.98
CA GLY A 397 24.30 46.38 -20.79
C GLY A 397 23.55 45.42 -19.85
N GLY A 398 22.38 44.94 -20.26
CA GLY A 398 21.47 44.12 -19.47
C GLY A 398 20.52 44.94 -18.60
N LYS A 399 19.45 44.27 -18.14
CA LYS A 399 18.36 44.87 -17.36
C LYS A 399 18.84 45.65 -16.13
N ALA A 400 19.79 45.12 -15.36
CA ALA A 400 20.34 45.82 -14.19
C ALA A 400 21.00 47.16 -14.57
N ALA A 401 21.69 47.23 -15.71
CA ALA A 401 22.31 48.47 -16.18
C ALA A 401 21.27 49.48 -16.69
N ALA A 402 20.20 49.01 -17.34
CA ALA A 402 19.07 49.84 -17.73
C ALA A 402 18.34 50.42 -16.50
N LEU A 403 18.07 49.60 -15.48
CA LEU A 403 17.47 50.04 -14.22
C LEU A 403 18.33 51.10 -13.53
N ARG A 404 19.65 50.93 -13.45
CA ARG A 404 20.56 51.96 -12.88
C ARG A 404 20.47 53.29 -13.61
N ALA A 405 20.45 53.25 -14.96
CA ALA A 405 20.32 54.47 -15.76
C ALA A 405 18.97 55.17 -15.52
N GLY A 406 17.88 54.40 -15.43
CA GLY A 406 16.56 54.94 -15.09
C GLY A 406 16.49 55.54 -13.69
N VAL A 407 17.05 54.86 -12.67
CA VAL A 407 17.10 55.36 -11.28
C VAL A 407 17.90 56.67 -11.18
N ALA A 408 19.00 56.78 -11.92
CA ALA A 408 19.81 58.00 -11.97
C ALA A 408 19.09 59.16 -12.68
N ALA A 409 18.23 58.85 -13.65
CA ALA A 409 17.49 59.86 -14.41
C ALA A 409 16.20 60.32 -13.73
N ALA A 410 15.57 59.47 -12.91
CA ALA A 410 14.33 59.75 -12.21
C ALA A 410 14.44 60.97 -11.29
N THR A 411 13.39 61.80 -11.24
CA THR A 411 13.39 63.05 -10.46
C THR A 411 12.81 62.91 -9.05
N HIS A 412 11.98 61.89 -8.79
CA HIS A 412 11.27 61.74 -7.53
C HIS A 412 11.93 60.76 -6.56
N ASP A 413 11.51 60.79 -5.29
CA ASP A 413 12.04 59.94 -4.22
C ASP A 413 11.42 58.55 -4.18
N ILE A 414 10.18 58.40 -4.65
CA ILE A 414 9.51 57.10 -4.77
C ILE A 414 9.66 56.62 -6.21
N LEU A 415 10.35 55.49 -6.35
CA LEU A 415 10.65 54.86 -7.62
C LEU A 415 9.82 53.59 -7.78
N VAL A 416 9.19 53.41 -8.94
CA VAL A 416 8.44 52.19 -9.25
C VAL A 416 9.08 51.51 -10.45
N LEU A 417 9.63 50.31 -10.24
CA LEU A 417 10.28 49.51 -11.26
C LEU A 417 9.25 48.54 -11.86
N ILE A 418 9.01 48.63 -13.18
CA ILE A 418 8.01 47.83 -13.90
C ILE A 418 8.63 47.28 -15.18
N ASP A 419 8.52 45.97 -15.41
CA ASP A 419 8.99 45.34 -16.65
C ASP A 419 8.23 45.85 -17.89
N GLY A 420 8.92 45.97 -19.04
CA GLY A 420 8.33 46.44 -20.30
C GLY A 420 7.17 45.58 -20.85
N ASP A 421 6.92 44.39 -20.29
CA ASP A 421 5.81 43.49 -20.63
C ASP A 421 4.69 43.44 -19.58
N THR A 422 4.65 44.41 -18.66
CA THR A 422 3.72 44.43 -17.54
C THR A 422 2.67 45.53 -17.65
N ILE A 423 1.40 45.15 -17.53
CA ILE A 423 0.24 46.04 -17.58
C ILE A 423 -0.30 46.27 -16.18
N VAL A 424 -0.49 47.53 -15.79
CA VAL A 424 -1.04 47.90 -14.48
C VAL A 424 -2.53 48.25 -14.56
N GLU A 425 -3.27 48.01 -13.48
CA GLU A 425 -4.63 48.55 -13.32
C GLU A 425 -4.56 50.04 -12.93
N PRO A 426 -5.59 50.88 -13.23
CA PRO A 426 -5.53 52.33 -12.99
C PRO A 426 -5.17 52.73 -11.56
N ASP A 427 -5.61 51.96 -10.55
CA ASP A 427 -5.37 52.19 -9.13
C ASP A 427 -4.03 51.62 -8.62
N THR A 428 -3.30 50.87 -9.44
CA THR A 428 -2.15 50.06 -9.00
C THR A 428 -1.03 50.87 -8.37
N ILE A 429 -0.67 52.01 -8.98
CA ILE A 429 0.43 52.85 -8.49
C ILE A 429 0.06 53.43 -7.12
N GLY A 430 -1.13 54.01 -6.97
CA GLY A 430 -1.61 54.52 -5.68
C GLY A 430 -1.69 53.43 -4.60
N MET A 431 -2.15 52.23 -4.96
CA MET A 431 -2.19 51.08 -4.03
C MET A 431 -0.80 50.58 -3.62
N LEU A 432 0.20 50.73 -4.48
CA LEU A 432 1.58 50.39 -4.16
C LEU A 432 2.20 51.45 -3.23
N VAL A 433 1.97 52.73 -3.56
CA VAL A 433 2.63 53.88 -2.95
C VAL A 433 2.14 54.17 -1.53
N ARG A 434 0.87 53.87 -1.21
CA ARG A 434 0.31 54.00 0.15
C ARG A 434 1.13 53.36 1.26
N SER A 435 1.89 52.30 0.94
CA SER A 435 2.74 51.62 1.91
C SER A 435 3.97 52.47 2.34
N PHE A 436 4.36 53.48 1.56
CA PHE A 436 5.45 54.41 1.89
C PHE A 436 5.05 55.52 2.88
N ALA A 437 3.77 55.61 3.25
CA ALA A 437 3.33 56.44 4.37
C ALA A 437 4.05 56.07 5.68
N ASP A 438 4.45 54.81 5.83
CA ASP A 438 5.38 54.37 6.87
C ASP A 438 6.82 54.71 6.43
N PRO A 439 7.53 55.62 7.14
CA PRO A 439 8.89 56.01 6.78
C PRO A 439 9.89 54.86 6.91
N ALA A 440 9.61 53.80 7.67
CA ALA A 440 10.49 52.63 7.79
C ALA A 440 10.41 51.69 6.56
N VAL A 441 9.42 51.87 5.70
CA VAL A 441 9.25 51.08 4.48
C VAL A 441 10.19 51.61 3.40
N GLY A 442 11.15 50.75 3.02
CA GLY A 442 12.11 51.03 1.95
C GLY A 442 11.72 50.42 0.61
N ALA A 443 10.93 49.34 0.60
CA ALA A 443 10.40 48.75 -0.63
C ALA A 443 9.04 48.06 -0.44
N VAL A 444 8.29 47.95 -1.53
CA VAL A 444 6.95 47.37 -1.58
C VAL A 444 6.86 46.39 -2.74
N ALA A 445 6.53 45.13 -2.44
CA ALA A 445 6.22 44.12 -3.43
C ALA A 445 4.77 44.22 -3.86
N GLY A 446 4.52 44.38 -5.16
CA GLY A 446 3.19 44.30 -5.73
C GLY A 446 2.74 42.86 -6.04
N ASN A 447 1.45 42.71 -6.31
CA ASN A 447 0.81 41.47 -6.71
C ASN A 447 0.86 41.28 -8.23
N ALA A 448 1.96 40.68 -8.71
CA ALA A 448 2.07 40.27 -10.11
C ALA A 448 1.15 39.08 -10.41
N LYS A 449 0.37 39.18 -11.49
CA LYS A 449 -0.61 38.18 -11.97
C LYS A 449 -0.27 37.72 -13.38
N VAL A 450 -0.58 36.47 -13.67
CA VAL A 450 -0.39 35.89 -15.01
C VAL A 450 -1.48 36.38 -15.96
N ALA A 451 -1.08 37.01 -17.07
CA ALA A 451 -1.97 37.46 -18.13
C ALA A 451 -2.50 36.30 -18.99
N ASN A 452 -1.61 35.44 -19.47
CA ASN A 452 -1.90 34.36 -20.43
C ASN A 452 -2.31 33.04 -19.74
N ARG A 453 -3.46 33.04 -19.06
CA ARG A 453 -3.95 31.88 -18.27
C ARG A 453 -4.54 30.72 -19.08
N ARG A 454 -4.51 30.76 -20.43
CA ARG A 454 -5.07 29.71 -21.31
C ARG A 454 -4.17 28.46 -21.32
N GLY A 455 -4.77 27.29 -21.55
CA GLY A 455 -4.05 26.00 -21.56
C GLY A 455 -3.69 25.46 -20.18
N VAL A 456 -2.99 24.33 -20.12
CA VAL A 456 -2.60 23.69 -18.83
C VAL A 456 -1.43 24.45 -18.18
N ILE A 457 -0.41 24.82 -18.98
CA ILE A 457 0.78 25.57 -18.51
C ILE A 457 0.39 26.94 -17.92
N GLY A 458 -0.52 27.68 -18.56
CA GLY A 458 -1.01 28.96 -18.07
C GLY A 458 -1.79 28.84 -16.76
N ARG A 459 -2.60 27.78 -16.60
CA ARG A 459 -3.35 27.51 -15.36
C ARG A 459 -2.44 27.12 -14.21
N TRP A 460 -1.43 26.28 -14.43
CA TRP A 460 -0.47 25.91 -13.39
C TRP A 460 0.40 27.08 -12.94
N GLN A 461 0.84 27.94 -13.85
CA GLN A 461 1.55 29.17 -13.46
C GLN A 461 0.64 30.12 -12.68
N HIS A 462 -0.64 30.22 -13.04
CA HIS A 462 -1.60 30.99 -12.23
C HIS A 462 -1.77 30.40 -10.82
N LEU A 463 -1.89 29.06 -10.68
CA LEU A 463 -1.92 28.38 -9.38
C LEU A 463 -0.65 28.64 -8.57
N GLU A 464 0.53 28.54 -9.20
CA GLU A 464 1.82 28.81 -8.56
C GLU A 464 1.93 30.25 -8.06
N TYR A 465 1.52 31.24 -8.86
CA TYR A 465 1.59 32.64 -8.45
C TYR A 465 0.73 32.93 -7.21
N VAL A 466 -0.47 32.36 -7.15
CA VAL A 466 -1.39 32.54 -6.00
C VAL A 466 -0.92 31.73 -4.78
N VAL A 467 -0.60 30.44 -4.96
CA VAL A 467 -0.34 29.51 -3.84
C VAL A 467 1.11 29.51 -3.39
N ALA A 468 2.07 29.60 -4.31
CA ALA A 468 3.49 29.58 -3.97
C ALA A 468 4.01 31.01 -3.70
N PHE A 469 3.78 31.98 -4.59
CA PHE A 469 4.38 33.31 -4.43
C PHE A 469 3.61 34.21 -3.46
N ASN A 470 2.29 34.38 -3.63
CA ASN A 470 1.53 35.32 -2.79
C ASN A 470 1.38 34.87 -1.34
N LEU A 471 1.25 33.56 -1.09
CA LEU A 471 1.29 33.05 0.30
C LEU A 471 2.68 33.23 0.92
N ASP A 472 3.77 32.92 0.19
CA ASP A 472 5.13 33.09 0.71
C ASP A 472 5.44 34.57 1.00
N ARG A 473 4.98 35.52 0.16
CA ARG A 473 5.13 36.96 0.44
C ARG A 473 4.48 37.40 1.75
N ARG A 474 3.29 36.86 2.07
CA ARG A 474 2.62 37.12 3.35
C ARG A 474 3.40 36.53 4.52
N VAL A 475 4.00 35.35 4.35
CA VAL A 475 4.92 34.76 5.35
C VAL A 475 6.11 35.69 5.57
N PHE A 476 6.73 36.17 4.49
CA PHE A 476 7.91 37.00 4.58
C PHE A 476 7.66 38.39 5.15
N GLU A 477 6.53 39.04 4.81
CA GLU A 477 6.15 40.30 5.44
C GLU A 477 5.90 40.12 6.94
N MET A 478 5.16 39.09 7.33
CA MET A 478 4.91 38.78 8.76
C MET A 478 6.20 38.44 9.53
N GLY A 479 7.24 37.98 8.81
CA GLY A 479 8.55 37.66 9.37
C GLY A 479 9.56 38.82 9.32
N ASP A 480 9.23 39.95 8.70
CA ASP A 480 10.14 41.02 8.26
C ASP A 480 11.38 40.46 7.54
N CYS A 481 11.16 39.56 6.59
CA CYS A 481 12.23 38.84 5.90
C CYS A 481 11.94 38.63 4.40
N MET A 482 11.38 39.65 3.73
CA MET A 482 11.11 39.61 2.29
C MET A 482 12.37 39.22 1.51
N THR A 483 12.22 38.22 0.63
CA THR A 483 13.35 37.70 -0.15
C THR A 483 13.38 38.29 -1.55
N THR A 484 12.21 38.63 -2.11
CA THR A 484 12.08 39.08 -3.50
C THR A 484 10.88 40.01 -3.67
N VAL A 485 11.14 41.25 -4.10
CA VAL A 485 10.20 42.15 -4.75
C VAL A 485 10.22 41.82 -6.24
N PRO A 486 9.08 41.47 -6.88
CA PRO A 486 9.09 41.05 -8.27
C PRO A 486 9.44 42.22 -9.21
N GLY A 487 10.28 41.96 -10.22
CA GLY A 487 10.59 42.95 -11.26
C GLY A 487 9.39 43.46 -12.07
N ALA A 488 8.28 42.73 -12.08
CA ALA A 488 7.04 43.14 -12.74
C ALA A 488 6.34 44.32 -12.04
N LEU A 489 6.44 44.43 -10.70
CA LEU A 489 5.84 45.52 -9.94
C LEU A 489 6.52 45.67 -8.57
N GLY A 490 7.50 46.55 -8.51
CA GLY A 490 8.23 46.86 -7.28
C GLY A 490 8.33 48.35 -7.01
N GLY A 491 7.91 48.79 -5.83
CA GLY A 491 8.09 50.16 -5.36
C GLY A 491 9.30 50.25 -4.45
N PHE A 492 10.08 51.32 -4.55
CA PHE A 492 11.28 51.55 -3.76
C PHE A 492 11.43 53.01 -3.36
N ARG A 493 11.88 53.26 -2.13
CA ARG A 493 12.38 54.57 -1.72
C ARG A 493 13.80 54.73 -2.25
N ARG A 494 14.12 55.88 -2.85
CA ARG A 494 15.47 56.19 -3.37
C ARG A 494 16.55 55.95 -2.31
N ALA A 495 16.36 56.48 -1.10
CA ALA A 495 17.27 56.27 0.02
C ALA A 495 17.51 54.80 0.37
N ALA A 496 16.50 53.93 0.19
CA ALA A 496 16.64 52.50 0.44
C ALA A 496 17.45 51.80 -0.66
N LEU A 497 17.30 52.22 -1.92
CA LEU A 497 18.12 51.72 -3.04
C LEU A 497 19.58 52.15 -2.88
N GLU A 498 19.81 53.41 -2.50
CA GLU A 498 21.15 53.96 -2.27
C GLU A 498 21.84 53.23 -1.11
N ALA A 499 21.13 53.03 0.01
CA ALA A 499 21.63 52.25 1.15
C ALA A 499 21.94 50.79 0.79
N ALA A 500 21.23 50.23 -0.19
CA ALA A 500 21.48 48.88 -0.71
C ALA A 500 22.65 48.79 -1.72
N GLY A 501 23.25 49.92 -2.11
CA GLY A 501 24.31 49.98 -3.14
C GLY A 501 23.79 50.03 -4.58
N GLY A 502 22.48 50.23 -4.77
CA GLY A 502 21.83 50.26 -6.08
C GLY A 502 21.62 48.86 -6.69
N VAL A 503 21.29 48.83 -7.99
CA VAL A 503 21.00 47.58 -8.70
C VAL A 503 22.28 46.93 -9.20
N HIS A 504 22.68 45.80 -8.61
CA HIS A 504 23.87 45.04 -9.00
C HIS A 504 23.61 44.08 -10.17
N SER A 505 24.67 43.69 -10.89
CA SER A 505 24.62 42.72 -12.00
C SER A 505 25.34 41.40 -11.69
N ASP A 506 25.66 41.16 -10.41
CA ASP A 506 26.45 40.00 -9.97
C ASP A 506 25.65 38.69 -10.01
N THR A 507 24.32 38.79 -10.03
CA THR A 507 23.39 37.66 -9.99
C THR A 507 22.44 37.68 -11.19
N LEU A 508 21.87 36.52 -11.54
CA LEU A 508 20.86 36.42 -12.62
C LEU A 508 19.44 36.82 -12.20
N ALA A 509 19.23 37.07 -10.91
CA ALA A 509 17.97 37.50 -10.31
C ALA A 509 18.22 38.81 -9.57
N GLU A 510 18.38 39.89 -10.35
CA GLU A 510 18.73 41.22 -9.87
C GLU A 510 17.72 41.76 -8.86
N ASP A 511 16.45 41.38 -9.03
CA ASP A 511 15.33 41.76 -8.17
C ASP A 511 15.42 41.12 -6.77
N THR A 512 15.82 39.85 -6.73
CA THR A 512 16.04 39.09 -5.51
C THR A 512 17.28 39.61 -4.76
N ASP A 513 18.40 39.78 -5.46
CA ASP A 513 19.64 40.35 -4.88
C ASP A 513 19.38 41.75 -4.28
N LEU A 514 18.73 42.64 -5.05
CA LEU A 514 18.36 43.97 -4.58
C LEU A 514 17.47 43.93 -3.33
N THR A 515 16.46 43.06 -3.32
CA THR A 515 15.55 42.95 -2.18
C THR A 515 16.28 42.51 -0.91
N MET A 516 17.16 41.51 -1.04
CA MET A 516 17.97 41.03 0.08
C MET A 516 18.93 42.12 0.59
N ALA A 517 19.52 42.91 -0.31
CA ALA A 517 20.37 44.04 0.04
C ALA A 517 19.59 45.14 0.80
N VAL A 518 18.39 45.50 0.35
CA VAL A 518 17.51 46.48 1.03
C VAL A 518 17.15 46.03 2.45
N VAL A 519 16.76 44.77 2.63
CA VAL A 519 16.44 44.23 3.96
C VAL A 519 17.66 44.20 4.86
N ARG A 520 18.84 43.84 4.34
CA ARG A 520 20.10 43.84 5.10
C ARG A 520 20.56 45.25 5.48
N ALA A 521 20.23 46.25 4.66
CA ALA A 521 20.46 47.66 4.98
C ALA A 521 19.53 48.20 6.09
N GLY A 522 18.63 47.36 6.63
CA GLY A 522 17.77 47.69 7.77
C GLY A 522 16.38 48.20 7.40
N TRP A 523 16.08 48.32 6.11
CA TRP A 523 14.78 48.76 5.63
C TRP A 523 13.73 47.66 5.70
N ARG A 524 12.49 48.04 6.01
CA ARG A 524 11.36 47.12 5.96
C ARG A 524 10.87 46.99 4.52
N VAL A 525 10.57 45.75 4.13
CA VAL A 525 10.01 45.44 2.81
C VAL A 525 8.67 44.75 3.02
N VAL A 526 7.61 45.32 2.46
CA VAL A 526 6.22 44.89 2.69
C VAL A 526 5.57 44.39 1.40
N TYR A 527 4.46 43.67 1.51
CA TYR A 527 3.68 43.20 0.37
C TYR A 527 2.32 43.90 0.35
N ASP A 528 1.94 44.44 -0.81
CA ASP A 528 0.62 44.99 -1.05
C ASP A 528 -0.15 44.08 -2.02
N ASP A 529 -1.14 43.35 -1.50
CA ASP A 529 -1.91 42.40 -2.27
C ASP A 529 -2.94 43.06 -3.20
N MET A 530 -3.21 44.35 -3.00
CA MET A 530 -4.12 45.14 -3.83
C MET A 530 -3.40 45.81 -5.01
N ALA A 531 -2.11 46.10 -4.93
CA ALA A 531 -1.34 46.62 -6.07
C ALA A 531 -1.16 45.54 -7.14
N CYS A 532 -2.07 45.46 -8.13
CA CYS A 532 -2.13 44.36 -9.09
C CYS A 532 -1.52 44.72 -10.45
N ALA A 533 -0.61 43.90 -10.96
CA ALA A 533 -0.08 44.04 -12.31
C ALA A 533 -0.13 42.72 -13.08
N TRP A 534 -0.26 42.79 -14.41
CA TRP A 534 -0.46 41.66 -15.30
C TRP A 534 0.74 41.47 -16.22
N THR A 535 1.43 40.33 -16.10
CA THR A 535 2.66 40.03 -16.85
C THR A 535 2.51 38.77 -17.70
N GLU A 536 3.27 38.70 -18.81
CA GLU A 536 3.29 37.56 -19.73
C GLU A 536 4.16 36.41 -19.18
N ALA A 537 3.53 35.28 -18.86
CA ALA A 537 4.24 34.07 -18.42
C ALA A 537 4.61 33.17 -19.61
N PRO A 538 5.66 32.32 -19.50
CA PRO A 538 6.02 31.39 -20.57
C PRO A 538 4.87 30.49 -21.03
N GLY A 539 4.60 30.47 -22.33
CA GLY A 539 3.55 29.63 -22.94
C GLY A 539 3.99 28.23 -23.38
N THR A 540 5.28 27.91 -23.29
CA THR A 540 5.85 26.62 -23.73
C THR A 540 6.70 25.99 -22.64
N TRP A 541 6.80 24.66 -22.62
CA TRP A 541 7.64 23.91 -21.69
C TRP A 541 9.11 24.34 -21.70
N LYS A 542 9.68 24.55 -22.90
CA LYS A 542 11.07 25.04 -23.07
C LYS A 542 11.24 26.47 -22.55
N GLY A 543 10.21 27.32 -22.68
CA GLY A 543 10.22 28.67 -22.12
C GLY A 543 10.16 28.63 -20.58
N LEU A 544 9.23 27.82 -20.04
CA LEU A 544 9.05 27.64 -18.60
C LEU A 544 10.32 27.10 -17.93
N TRP A 545 10.94 26.06 -18.51
CA TRP A 545 12.21 25.51 -18.01
C TRP A 545 13.30 26.57 -17.92
N ARG A 546 13.50 27.36 -18.99
CA ARG A 546 14.53 28.42 -19.02
C ARG A 546 14.28 29.48 -17.96
N GLN A 547 13.02 29.89 -17.77
CA GLN A 547 12.66 30.86 -16.76
C GLN A 547 12.91 30.33 -15.34
N ARG A 548 12.37 29.14 -15.03
CA ARG A 548 12.50 28.54 -13.69
C ARG A 548 13.95 28.24 -13.35
N TYR A 549 14.75 27.82 -14.33
CA TYR A 549 16.19 27.61 -14.15
C TYR A 549 16.94 28.90 -13.82
N ARG A 550 16.63 29.99 -14.53
CA ARG A 550 17.21 31.31 -14.23
C ARG A 550 16.84 31.78 -12.83
N TRP A 551 15.57 31.63 -12.44
CA TRP A 551 15.09 32.04 -11.12
C TRP A 551 15.73 31.22 -10.01
N CYS A 552 15.68 29.89 -10.11
CA CYS A 552 16.24 29.00 -9.10
C CYS A 552 17.76 29.22 -8.93
N TYR A 553 18.51 29.26 -10.04
CA TYR A 553 19.94 29.53 -9.99
C TYR A 553 20.27 30.94 -9.48
N GLY A 554 19.56 31.97 -9.96
CA GLY A 554 19.74 33.35 -9.50
C GLY A 554 19.45 33.52 -8.00
N THR A 555 18.41 32.86 -7.49
CA THR A 555 18.12 32.82 -6.05
C THR A 555 19.25 32.16 -5.28
N MET A 556 19.82 31.04 -5.75
CA MET A 556 20.98 30.42 -5.11
C MET A 556 22.21 31.35 -5.08
N GLN A 557 22.45 32.10 -6.16
CA GLN A 557 23.53 33.10 -6.20
C GLN A 557 23.31 34.22 -5.19
N ALA A 558 22.09 34.76 -5.10
CA ALA A 558 21.74 35.80 -4.12
C ALA A 558 21.85 35.27 -2.68
N MET A 559 21.35 34.06 -2.41
CA MET A 559 21.51 33.40 -1.10
C MET A 559 22.98 33.26 -0.72
N TRP A 560 23.83 32.86 -1.67
CA TRP A 560 25.27 32.74 -1.44
C TRP A 560 25.92 34.10 -1.15
N LYS A 561 25.61 35.13 -1.95
CA LYS A 561 26.09 36.50 -1.75
C LYS A 561 25.72 37.05 -0.37
N HIS A 562 24.52 36.72 0.13
CA HIS A 562 23.99 37.21 1.40
C HIS A 562 24.10 36.22 2.58
N ARG A 563 24.83 35.11 2.44
CA ARG A 563 24.90 34.03 3.46
C ARG A 563 25.34 34.47 4.85
N HIS A 564 26.16 35.52 4.96
CA HIS A 564 26.61 36.06 6.24
C HIS A 564 25.47 36.63 7.11
N ALA A 565 24.33 36.95 6.50
CA ALA A 565 23.12 37.34 7.23
C ALA A 565 22.65 36.28 8.26
N LEU A 566 23.06 35.01 8.13
CA LEU A 566 22.72 33.96 9.10
C LEU A 566 23.32 34.20 10.49
N VAL A 567 24.52 34.80 10.55
CA VAL A 567 25.27 35.04 11.79
C VAL A 567 25.21 36.49 12.26
N GLU A 568 24.72 37.41 11.42
CA GLU A 568 24.53 38.81 11.76
C GLU A 568 23.45 39.01 12.86
N LYS A 569 23.50 40.18 13.53
CA LYS A 569 22.50 40.64 14.51
C LYS A 569 21.52 41.63 13.83
N GLY A 570 20.45 42.00 14.53
CA GLY A 570 19.49 43.00 14.03
C GLY A 570 18.62 42.52 12.84
N PRO A 571 18.15 43.44 11.99
CA PRO A 571 17.30 43.14 10.82
C PRO A 571 17.93 42.13 9.85
N ALA A 572 19.22 42.28 9.54
CA ALA A 572 19.94 41.37 8.66
C ALA A 572 20.01 39.94 9.23
N GLY A 573 20.29 39.81 10.53
CA GLY A 573 20.23 38.54 11.26
C GLY A 573 18.87 37.85 11.21
N ARG A 574 17.79 38.64 11.37
CA ARG A 574 16.40 38.16 11.29
C ARG A 574 16.09 37.64 9.88
N PHE A 575 16.49 38.39 8.85
CA PHE A 575 16.36 37.98 7.46
C PHE A 575 17.12 36.70 7.16
N GLY A 576 18.38 36.56 7.61
CA GLY A 576 19.15 35.34 7.41
C GLY A 576 18.46 34.12 8.03
N ARG A 577 18.15 34.17 9.33
CA ARG A 577 17.59 33.02 10.05
C ARG A 577 16.17 32.65 9.61
N ARG A 578 15.33 33.63 9.26
CA ARG A 578 13.93 33.39 8.86
C ARG A 578 13.75 33.29 7.35
N GLY A 579 14.23 34.28 6.59
CA GLY A 579 14.08 34.36 5.14
C GLY A 579 14.94 33.35 4.40
N LEU A 580 16.27 33.41 4.58
CA LEU A 580 17.16 32.45 3.91
C LEU A 580 16.91 31.01 4.39
N GLY A 581 16.62 30.82 5.69
CA GLY A 581 16.20 29.53 6.25
C GLY A 581 14.94 28.97 5.58
N TYR A 582 13.91 29.79 5.37
CA TYR A 582 12.67 29.39 4.69
C TYR A 582 12.93 29.01 3.22
N VAL A 583 13.69 29.82 2.49
CA VAL A 583 14.03 29.53 1.08
C VAL A 583 14.84 28.24 0.98
N ALA A 584 15.84 28.04 1.85
CA ALA A 584 16.65 26.82 1.89
C ALA A 584 15.79 25.58 2.17
N ALA A 585 14.89 25.63 3.16
CA ALA A 585 14.07 24.48 3.53
C ALA A 585 12.99 24.16 2.49
N PHE A 586 12.23 25.15 2.04
CA PHE A 586 10.99 24.91 1.28
C PHE A 586 11.11 25.15 -0.22
N GLN A 587 12.07 25.96 -0.67
CA GLN A 587 12.28 26.24 -2.09
C GLN A 587 13.48 25.46 -2.67
N LEU A 588 14.41 24.99 -1.84
CA LEU A 588 15.54 24.17 -2.27
C LEU A 588 15.45 22.71 -1.79
N LEU A 589 15.48 22.47 -0.47
CA LEU A 589 15.54 21.11 0.09
C LEU A 589 14.28 20.30 -0.25
N GLN A 590 13.09 20.87 -0.05
CA GLN A 590 11.84 20.15 -0.31
C GLN A 590 11.71 19.64 -1.77
N PRO A 591 11.95 20.45 -2.82
CA PRO A 591 11.99 19.93 -4.19
C PRO A 591 13.09 18.88 -4.42
N LEU A 592 14.28 19.01 -3.81
CA LEU A 592 15.37 18.04 -3.97
C LEU A 592 15.04 16.66 -3.37
N LEU A 593 14.19 16.61 -2.34
CA LEU A 593 13.74 15.34 -1.73
C LEU A 593 12.61 14.66 -2.51
N ALA A 594 11.81 15.43 -3.25
CA ALA A 594 10.64 14.93 -3.99
C ALA A 594 10.88 13.73 -4.93
N PRO A 595 11.94 13.66 -5.77
CA PRO A 595 12.11 12.54 -6.70
C PRO A 595 12.34 11.20 -5.99
N ILE A 596 13.06 11.21 -4.86
CA ILE A 596 13.32 10.00 -4.07
C ILE A 596 12.02 9.47 -3.47
N ILE A 597 11.17 10.38 -2.98
CA ILE A 597 9.85 10.04 -2.42
C ILE A 597 8.91 9.53 -3.51
N ASP A 598 8.93 10.14 -4.70
CA ASP A 598 8.09 9.71 -5.82
C ASP A 598 8.43 8.27 -6.24
N VAL A 599 9.71 7.91 -6.32
CA VAL A 599 10.12 6.52 -6.62
C VAL A 599 9.73 5.57 -5.50
N TYR A 600 9.96 5.94 -4.24
CA TYR A 600 9.57 5.11 -3.11
C TYR A 600 8.05 4.88 -3.05
N LEU A 601 7.25 5.91 -3.33
CA LEU A 601 5.79 5.82 -3.36
C LEU A 601 5.30 4.93 -4.50
N VAL A 602 5.81 5.13 -5.73
CA VAL A 602 5.44 4.29 -6.89
C VAL A 602 5.81 2.83 -6.63
N TYR A 603 7.01 2.58 -6.10
CA TYR A 603 7.42 1.24 -5.68
C TYR A 603 6.46 0.65 -4.64
N SER A 604 6.17 1.40 -3.57
CA SER A 604 5.30 0.93 -2.49
C SER A 604 3.87 0.66 -2.96
N LEU A 605 3.34 1.44 -3.90
CA LEU A 605 1.99 1.25 -4.45
C LEU A 605 1.89 0.07 -5.42
N LEU A 606 2.97 -0.27 -6.14
CA LEU A 606 2.96 -1.34 -7.13
C LEU A 606 3.25 -2.72 -6.52
N PHE A 607 4.16 -2.79 -5.54
CA PHE A 607 4.70 -4.06 -5.06
C PHE A 607 4.27 -4.40 -3.64
N ARG A 608 3.66 -3.48 -2.89
CA ARG A 608 3.27 -3.72 -1.50
C ARG A 608 1.77 -3.52 -1.31
N PRO A 609 1.14 -4.26 -0.38
CA PRO A 609 -0.23 -3.96 0.02
C PRO A 609 -0.27 -2.50 0.48
N PRO A 610 -1.17 -1.70 -0.10
CA PRO A 610 -1.06 -0.27 0.05
C PRO A 610 -1.43 0.13 1.49
N GLY A 611 -0.48 0.77 2.17
CA GLY A 611 -0.51 1.00 3.62
C GLY A 611 -0.53 2.49 4.00
N LEU A 612 0.14 2.81 5.11
CA LEU A 612 0.24 4.16 5.66
C LEU A 612 0.83 5.17 4.65
N GLU A 613 1.67 4.73 3.73
CA GLU A 613 2.29 5.56 2.69
C GLU A 613 1.23 6.23 1.80
N ALA A 614 0.21 5.48 1.37
CA ALA A 614 -0.88 6.00 0.55
C ALA A 614 -1.76 7.00 1.33
N VAL A 615 -1.99 6.73 2.62
CA VAL A 615 -2.74 7.62 3.53
C VAL A 615 -2.01 8.95 3.71
N PHE A 616 -0.71 8.93 3.97
CA PHE A 616 0.10 10.15 4.10
C PHE A 616 0.09 10.96 2.80
N TRP A 617 0.27 10.29 1.66
CA TRP A 617 0.25 10.94 0.36
C TRP A 617 -1.10 11.58 0.06
N LEU A 618 -2.21 10.87 0.30
CA LEU A 618 -3.54 11.42 0.05
C LEU A 618 -3.88 12.57 1.02
N GLY A 619 -3.54 12.41 2.30
CA GLY A 619 -3.74 13.42 3.33
C GLY A 619 -3.01 14.74 3.02
N ILE A 620 -1.75 14.68 2.57
CA ILE A 620 -1.00 15.89 2.22
C ILE A 620 -1.60 16.60 1.01
N HIS A 621 -2.11 15.86 0.00
CA HIS A 621 -2.76 16.48 -1.17
C HIS A 621 -4.11 17.13 -0.82
N VAL A 622 -4.89 16.51 0.06
CA VAL A 622 -6.13 17.12 0.58
C VAL A 622 -5.80 18.43 1.31
N ALA A 623 -4.76 18.43 2.16
CA ALA A 623 -4.30 19.64 2.83
C ALA A 623 -3.83 20.72 1.84
N GLN A 624 -3.11 20.35 0.78
CA GLN A 624 -2.68 21.28 -0.27
C GLN A 624 -3.87 21.90 -1.01
N VAL A 625 -4.89 21.11 -1.35
CA VAL A 625 -6.13 21.63 -1.97
C VAL A 625 -6.82 22.62 -1.04
N ALA A 626 -6.90 22.32 0.26
CA ALA A 626 -7.52 23.22 1.25
C ALA A 626 -6.77 24.56 1.37
N VAL A 627 -5.43 24.52 1.45
CA VAL A 627 -4.58 25.73 1.48
C VAL A 627 -4.72 26.53 0.18
N ALA A 628 -4.74 25.86 -0.97
CA ALA A 628 -4.92 26.52 -2.26
C ALA A 628 -6.30 27.18 -2.39
N ALA A 629 -7.37 26.51 -1.97
CA ALA A 629 -8.71 27.08 -1.94
C ALA A 629 -8.79 28.32 -1.03
N TYR A 630 -8.08 28.28 0.12
CA TYR A 630 -7.97 29.43 1.00
C TYR A 630 -7.20 30.59 0.36
N ALA A 631 -6.08 30.32 -0.31
CA ALA A 631 -5.30 31.32 -1.03
C ALA A 631 -6.11 32.02 -2.13
N PHE A 632 -6.85 31.25 -2.94
CA PHE A 632 -7.73 31.78 -3.99
C PHE A 632 -8.82 32.67 -3.41
N ARG A 633 -9.41 32.28 -2.28
CA ARG A 633 -10.39 33.10 -1.56
C ARG A 633 -9.77 34.41 -1.05
N LEU A 634 -8.54 34.39 -0.55
CA LEU A 634 -7.85 35.59 -0.07
C LEU A 634 -7.54 36.57 -1.20
N ASP A 635 -7.00 36.08 -2.31
CA ASP A 635 -6.65 36.88 -3.48
C ASP A 635 -7.87 37.23 -4.36
N LYS A 636 -9.06 36.80 -3.95
CA LYS A 636 -10.34 36.97 -4.66
C LYS A 636 -10.27 36.45 -6.11
N GLU A 637 -9.59 35.33 -6.31
CA GLU A 637 -9.47 34.65 -7.60
C GLU A 637 -10.55 33.57 -7.75
N PRO A 638 -11.11 33.37 -8.95
CA PRO A 638 -12.15 32.37 -9.17
C PRO A 638 -11.62 30.96 -8.94
N ALA A 639 -12.38 30.11 -8.25
CA ALA A 639 -11.97 28.75 -7.89
C ALA A 639 -11.77 27.78 -9.08
N GLY A 640 -12.19 28.17 -10.29
CA GLY A 640 -12.15 27.33 -11.49
C GLY A 640 -10.82 26.62 -11.72
N PRO A 641 -9.64 27.27 -11.67
CA PRO A 641 -8.34 26.63 -11.91
C PRO A 641 -7.95 25.54 -10.90
N LEU A 642 -8.59 25.46 -9.72
CA LEU A 642 -8.24 24.50 -8.66
C LEU A 642 -8.43 23.03 -9.09
N TRP A 643 -9.26 22.73 -10.09
CA TRP A 643 -9.41 21.35 -10.61
C TRP A 643 -8.10 20.81 -11.20
N SER A 644 -7.21 21.67 -11.69
CA SER A 644 -5.92 21.27 -12.25
C SER A 644 -4.81 21.12 -11.21
N LEU A 645 -5.11 21.36 -9.92
CA LEU A 645 -4.14 21.27 -8.83
C LEU A 645 -3.67 19.83 -8.55
N PRO A 646 -4.53 18.78 -8.56
CA PRO A 646 -4.05 17.40 -8.49
C PRO A 646 -3.12 17.04 -9.64
N LEU A 647 -3.36 17.57 -10.84
CA LEU A 647 -2.49 17.35 -12.01
C LEU A 647 -1.14 18.05 -11.86
N LEU A 648 -1.00 19.07 -11.00
CA LEU A 648 0.27 19.75 -10.74
C LEU A 648 1.31 18.77 -10.12
N GLN A 649 0.84 17.72 -9.45
CA GLN A 649 1.67 16.64 -8.91
C GLN A 649 2.27 15.75 -10.01
N ILE A 650 1.75 15.84 -11.24
CA ILE A 650 2.13 15.03 -12.40
C ILE A 650 2.60 15.95 -13.53
N GLY A 651 3.91 15.95 -13.79
CA GLY A 651 4.57 16.76 -14.80
C GLY A 651 5.10 18.11 -14.28
N TYR A 652 4.26 18.96 -13.67
CA TYR A 652 4.70 20.30 -13.25
C TYR A 652 5.67 20.26 -12.07
N ARG A 653 5.33 19.54 -11.00
CA ARG A 653 6.23 19.33 -9.85
C ARG A 653 7.54 18.67 -10.27
N GLN A 654 7.47 17.72 -11.21
CA GLN A 654 8.63 17.03 -11.78
C GLN A 654 9.55 18.01 -12.51
N LEU A 655 8.99 18.92 -13.31
CA LEU A 655 9.77 20.00 -13.91
C LEU A 655 10.48 20.85 -12.86
N ILE A 656 9.79 21.23 -11.77
CA ILE A 656 10.37 22.08 -10.73
C ILE A 656 11.54 21.39 -10.01
N TYR A 657 11.39 20.13 -9.58
CA TYR A 657 12.51 19.45 -8.92
C TYR A 657 13.68 19.19 -9.88
N LEU A 658 13.43 18.88 -11.17
CA LEU A 658 14.49 18.65 -12.15
C LEU A 658 15.28 19.95 -12.41
N VAL A 659 14.58 21.07 -12.54
CA VAL A 659 15.19 22.40 -12.64
C VAL A 659 16.00 22.73 -11.37
N THR A 660 15.49 22.37 -10.19
CA THR A 660 16.19 22.60 -8.91
C THR A 660 17.47 21.78 -8.83
N ILE A 661 17.44 20.49 -9.21
CA ILE A 661 18.62 19.62 -9.30
C ILE A 661 19.65 20.22 -10.27
N GLN A 662 19.22 20.61 -11.48
CA GLN A 662 20.11 21.23 -12.46
C GLN A 662 20.75 22.51 -11.90
N SER A 663 19.98 23.35 -11.21
CA SER A 663 20.45 24.61 -10.62
C SER A 663 21.45 24.35 -9.48
N ALA A 664 21.17 23.38 -8.61
CA ALA A 664 22.06 22.99 -7.52
C ALA A 664 23.40 22.45 -8.02
N VAL A 665 23.39 21.56 -9.01
CA VAL A 665 24.62 21.05 -9.65
C VAL A 665 25.42 22.18 -10.29
N THR A 666 24.74 23.11 -10.97
CA THR A 666 25.37 24.26 -11.63
C THR A 666 26.02 25.20 -10.62
N ALA A 667 25.37 25.41 -9.47
CA ALA A 667 25.89 26.21 -8.36
C ALA A 667 27.10 25.56 -7.71
N LEU A 668 27.05 24.25 -7.45
CA LEU A 668 28.17 23.48 -6.91
C LEU A 668 29.37 23.45 -7.87
N ALA A 669 29.12 23.41 -9.19
CA ALA A 669 30.16 23.45 -10.22
C ALA A 669 30.75 24.86 -10.45
N GLY A 670 30.21 25.91 -9.84
CA GLY A 670 30.69 27.29 -10.00
C GLY A 670 30.55 27.86 -11.41
N SER A 671 29.65 27.30 -12.23
CA SER A 671 29.54 27.67 -13.66
C SER A 671 28.71 28.95 -13.88
N GLY A 672 29.24 29.90 -14.64
CA GLY A 672 28.54 31.12 -15.01
C GLY A 672 27.46 30.86 -16.07
N LEU A 673 26.24 31.34 -15.83
CA LEU A 673 25.14 31.28 -16.80
C LEU A 673 24.97 32.62 -17.50
N ARG A 674 24.82 32.59 -18.83
CA ARG A 674 24.48 33.78 -19.61
C ARG A 674 22.98 34.05 -19.56
N TRP A 675 22.61 35.33 -19.61
CA TRP A 675 21.23 35.78 -19.81
C TRP A 675 20.68 35.26 -21.15
N HIS A 676 19.45 34.75 -21.17
CA HIS A 676 18.80 34.25 -22.38
C HIS A 676 17.51 35.04 -22.64
N VAL A 677 17.35 35.57 -23.85
CA VAL A 677 16.17 36.32 -24.28
C VAL A 677 15.03 35.35 -24.63
N SER A 678 13.82 35.62 -24.12
CA SER A 678 12.60 34.88 -24.50
C SER A 678 11.90 35.60 -25.65
N LYS A 679 11.36 34.84 -26.62
CA LYS A 679 10.54 35.42 -27.70
C LYS A 679 9.20 35.86 -27.11
N ARG A 680 8.89 37.16 -27.17
CA ARG A 680 7.63 37.75 -26.68
C ARG A 680 6.50 37.52 -27.68
N THR A 681 5.27 37.30 -27.20
CA THR A 681 4.13 36.97 -28.08
C THR A 681 3.04 38.06 -28.12
N GLY A 682 3.22 39.17 -27.40
CA GLY A 682 2.25 40.27 -27.38
C GLY A 682 0.95 39.96 -26.62
N ARG A 683 0.92 38.86 -25.86
CA ARG A 683 -0.30 38.38 -25.19
C ARG A 683 -0.68 39.20 -23.97
N ALA A 684 0.28 39.88 -23.34
CA ALA A 684 -0.03 40.89 -22.35
C ALA A 684 -0.73 42.08 -23.04
N ALA A 685 -0.17 42.60 -24.14
CA ALA A 685 -0.76 43.71 -24.89
C ALA A 685 -2.21 43.48 -25.35
N ALA A 686 -2.59 42.24 -25.69
CA ALA A 686 -3.97 41.87 -26.04
C ALA A 686 -5.01 42.13 -24.93
N LEU A 687 -4.58 42.36 -23.68
CA LEU A 687 -5.45 42.81 -22.59
C LEU A 687 -5.85 44.29 -22.69
N VAL A 688 -5.12 45.08 -23.47
CA VAL A 688 -5.28 46.54 -23.61
C VAL A 688 -5.73 46.93 -25.03
N THR A 689 -5.48 46.11 -26.06
CA THR A 689 -5.59 46.54 -27.47
C THR A 689 -6.74 46.01 -28.32
N THR A 690 -7.47 44.95 -27.97
CA THR A 690 -8.48 44.38 -28.90
C THR A 690 -9.72 43.75 -28.25
N ASP A 691 -10.80 43.72 -29.05
CA ASP A 691 -12.13 43.08 -28.95
C ASP A 691 -12.16 41.59 -28.55
N ASP A 692 -11.24 41.09 -27.75
CA ASP A 692 -11.37 39.78 -27.13
C ASP A 692 -12.37 39.93 -25.97
N ALA A 693 -13.67 40.04 -26.30
CA ALA A 693 -14.79 40.31 -25.38
C ALA A 693 -14.76 39.42 -24.13
N LYS A 694 -14.14 38.23 -24.23
CA LYS A 694 -13.94 37.27 -23.15
C LYS A 694 -12.79 37.64 -22.20
N ALA A 695 -11.68 38.20 -22.69
CA ALA A 695 -10.55 38.66 -21.88
C ALA A 695 -10.89 39.97 -21.16
N ALA A 696 -11.48 40.94 -21.87
CA ALA A 696 -12.02 42.16 -21.28
C ALA A 696 -13.13 41.86 -20.26
N ARG A 697 -14.03 40.90 -20.56
CA ARG A 697 -15.02 40.39 -19.58
C ARG A 697 -14.35 39.72 -18.40
N THR A 698 -13.24 39.01 -18.56
CA THR A 698 -12.51 38.37 -17.45
C THR A 698 -11.83 39.40 -16.56
N GLN A 699 -11.18 40.42 -17.13
CA GLN A 699 -10.62 41.54 -16.36
C GLN A 699 -11.72 42.35 -15.66
N ARG A 700 -12.83 42.64 -16.35
CA ARG A 700 -14.00 43.27 -15.74
C ARG A 700 -14.59 42.39 -14.64
N LEU A 701 -14.66 41.07 -14.83
CA LEU A 701 -15.10 40.11 -13.81
C LEU A 701 -14.17 40.15 -12.60
N VAL A 702 -12.84 40.10 -12.82
CA VAL A 702 -11.82 40.13 -11.77
C VAL A 702 -11.88 41.46 -11.02
N ARG A 703 -12.07 42.59 -11.72
CA ARG A 703 -12.30 43.91 -11.11
C ARG A 703 -13.60 43.93 -10.28
N LEU A 704 -14.71 43.39 -10.81
CA LEU A 704 -15.98 43.29 -10.09
C LEU A 704 -15.93 42.33 -8.89
N ILE A 705 -15.16 41.23 -8.99
CA ILE A 705 -14.87 40.29 -7.89
C ILE A 705 -14.02 41.01 -6.82
N ARG A 706 -12.99 41.77 -7.24
CA ARG A 706 -12.09 42.55 -6.36
C ARG A 706 -12.87 43.60 -5.57
N LEU A 707 -13.83 44.27 -6.21
CA LEU A 707 -14.76 45.24 -5.60
C LEU A 707 -15.87 44.59 -4.74
N GLY A 708 -15.96 43.25 -4.67
CA GLY A 708 -16.97 42.55 -3.88
C GLY A 708 -18.37 42.52 -4.50
N ILE A 709 -18.49 42.94 -5.76
CA ILE A 709 -19.76 43.09 -6.48
C ILE A 709 -20.17 41.78 -7.17
N TYR A 710 -19.23 40.86 -7.43
CA TYR A 710 -19.47 39.61 -8.13
C TYR A 710 -19.48 38.37 -7.21
N ARG A 711 -20.45 37.47 -7.41
CA ARG A 711 -20.57 36.19 -6.68
C ARG A 711 -20.20 35.02 -7.60
N ASP A 712 -19.31 34.13 -7.15
CA ASP A 712 -18.91 32.95 -7.92
C ASP A 712 -20.10 32.12 -8.40
N PRO A 713 -20.03 31.51 -9.60
CA PRO A 713 -21.05 30.57 -10.05
C PRO A 713 -21.22 29.45 -9.03
N ARG A 714 -22.47 29.17 -8.63
CA ARG A 714 -22.78 28.16 -7.61
C ARG A 714 -22.22 26.78 -8.00
N TRP A 715 -22.22 26.44 -9.29
CA TRP A 715 -21.70 25.16 -9.81
C TRP A 715 -20.22 24.95 -9.47
N ALA A 716 -19.35 25.95 -9.62
CA ALA A 716 -17.92 25.81 -9.34
C ALA A 716 -17.65 25.56 -7.84
N ARG A 717 -18.43 26.22 -6.97
CA ARG A 717 -18.40 25.97 -5.52
C ARG A 717 -18.88 24.56 -5.18
N TYR A 718 -19.92 24.07 -5.86
CA TYR A 718 -20.40 22.70 -5.71
C TYR A 718 -19.40 21.67 -6.25
N THR A 719 -18.73 21.91 -7.37
CA THR A 719 -17.73 20.99 -7.94
C THR A 719 -16.51 20.83 -7.03
N VAL A 720 -15.99 21.92 -6.45
CA VAL A 720 -14.86 21.85 -5.51
C VAL A 720 -15.26 21.14 -4.22
N ARG A 721 -16.44 21.45 -3.67
CA ARG A 721 -16.97 20.77 -2.47
C ARG A 721 -17.22 19.28 -2.75
N ALA A 722 -17.85 18.96 -3.87
CA ALA A 722 -18.10 17.59 -4.30
C ALA A 722 -16.79 16.84 -4.52
N GLY A 723 -15.78 17.44 -5.17
CA GLY A 723 -14.47 16.83 -5.36
C GLY A 723 -13.72 16.57 -4.04
N MET A 724 -13.73 17.52 -3.10
CA MET A 724 -13.16 17.31 -1.77
C MET A 724 -13.87 16.20 -1.00
N VAL A 725 -15.20 16.20 -1.03
CA VAL A 725 -16.02 15.15 -0.40
C VAL A 725 -15.76 13.81 -1.07
N LEU A 726 -15.67 13.74 -2.41
CA LEU A 726 -15.38 12.52 -3.13
C LEU A 726 -14.00 11.97 -2.76
N ILE A 727 -12.97 12.83 -2.68
CA ILE A 727 -11.62 12.42 -2.28
C ILE A 727 -11.62 11.90 -0.85
N LEU A 728 -12.29 12.59 0.09
CA LEU A 728 -12.39 12.15 1.48
C LEU A 728 -13.19 10.84 1.62
N ILE A 729 -14.27 10.68 0.85
CA ILE A 729 -15.05 9.45 0.81
C ILE A 729 -14.22 8.33 0.18
N SER A 730 -13.55 8.55 -0.95
CA SER A 730 -12.69 7.54 -1.58
C SER A 730 -11.52 7.16 -0.66
N ALA A 731 -10.90 8.12 0.02
CA ALA A 731 -9.88 7.88 1.04
C ALA A 731 -10.42 7.03 2.20
N GLY A 732 -11.57 7.40 2.74
CA GLY A 732 -12.20 6.74 3.88
C GLY A 732 -12.75 5.35 3.53
N VAL A 733 -13.35 5.20 2.35
CA VAL A 733 -13.85 3.92 1.82
C VAL A 733 -12.70 2.99 1.52
N TRP A 734 -11.59 3.50 0.99
CA TRP A 734 -10.41 2.70 0.70
C TRP A 734 -9.65 2.29 1.97
N ALA A 735 -9.35 3.23 2.87
CA ALA A 735 -8.71 2.94 4.15
C ALA A 735 -9.60 2.06 5.05
N GLY A 736 -10.91 2.31 5.04
CA GLY A 736 -11.90 1.45 5.68
C GLY A 736 -11.91 0.06 5.03
N GLY A 737 -11.92 -0.02 3.70
CA GLY A 737 -11.88 -1.26 2.95
C GLY A 737 -10.66 -2.12 3.28
N THR A 738 -9.46 -1.57 3.24
CA THR A 738 -8.21 -2.31 3.54
C THR A 738 -8.10 -2.72 5.01
N MET A 739 -8.51 -1.85 5.92
CA MET A 739 -8.57 -2.16 7.35
C MET A 739 -9.60 -3.25 7.65
N LEU A 740 -10.74 -3.25 6.94
CA LEU A 740 -11.76 -4.27 7.06
C LEU A 740 -11.28 -5.59 6.45
N THR A 741 -10.67 -5.59 5.26
CA THR A 741 -10.19 -6.84 4.62
C THR A 741 -9.12 -7.52 5.44
N GLY A 742 -8.13 -6.78 5.98
CA GLY A 742 -7.11 -7.36 6.87
C GLY A 742 -7.73 -7.92 8.15
N ARG A 743 -8.67 -7.17 8.76
CA ARG A 743 -9.35 -7.59 9.99
C ARG A 743 -10.23 -8.82 9.84
N TYR A 744 -10.80 -9.06 8.65
CA TYR A 744 -11.69 -10.21 8.40
C TYR A 744 -10.96 -11.42 7.82
N ALA A 745 -9.88 -11.24 7.05
CA ALA A 745 -9.05 -12.35 6.58
C ALA A 745 -8.46 -13.15 7.75
N ASP A 746 -8.08 -12.47 8.84
CA ASP A 746 -7.55 -13.09 10.07
C ASP A 746 -8.61 -13.78 10.95
N ALA A 747 -9.90 -13.50 10.72
CA ALA A 747 -10.99 -13.98 11.58
C ALA A 747 -11.57 -15.34 11.16
N VAL A 748 -11.21 -15.86 9.97
CA VAL A 748 -11.69 -17.14 9.43
C VAL A 748 -10.59 -18.18 9.56
N SER A 749 -10.88 -19.29 10.23
CA SER A 749 -9.92 -20.40 10.34
C SER A 749 -9.74 -21.08 8.98
N ARG A 750 -8.52 -21.07 8.45
CA ARG A 750 -8.17 -21.77 7.21
C ARG A 750 -7.45 -23.07 7.54
N GLU A 751 -8.12 -24.18 7.23
CA GLU A 751 -7.51 -25.51 7.29
C GLU A 751 -7.86 -26.25 6.00
N ASP A 752 -7.06 -27.24 5.63
CA ASP A 752 -7.36 -28.12 4.49
C ASP A 752 -8.37 -29.20 4.90
N LEU A 753 -9.61 -29.02 4.46
CA LEU A 753 -10.74 -29.94 4.65
C LEU A 753 -10.97 -30.85 3.45
N LEU A 754 -10.33 -30.60 2.31
CA LEU A 754 -10.63 -31.30 1.06
C LEU A 754 -9.59 -32.37 0.73
N GLY A 755 -8.32 -32.13 1.00
CA GLY A 755 -7.23 -33.06 0.68
C GLY A 755 -7.31 -33.51 -0.79
N GLU A 756 -7.14 -34.82 -1.03
CA GLU A 756 -7.18 -35.39 -2.38
C GLU A 756 -8.52 -35.20 -3.11
N ALA A 757 -9.61 -34.92 -2.39
CA ALA A 757 -10.93 -34.72 -2.99
C ALA A 757 -11.08 -33.35 -3.69
N ALA A 758 -10.09 -32.46 -3.56
CA ALA A 758 -10.18 -31.12 -4.08
C ALA A 758 -10.04 -31.06 -5.62
N ALA A 759 -10.87 -30.24 -6.26
CA ALA A 759 -10.89 -30.07 -7.72
C ALA A 759 -9.58 -29.51 -8.28
N TYR A 760 -8.90 -28.64 -7.53
CA TYR A 760 -7.62 -28.04 -7.93
C TYR A 760 -6.44 -29.03 -7.97
N HIS A 761 -6.62 -30.27 -7.52
CA HIS A 761 -5.61 -31.32 -7.67
C HIS A 761 -5.73 -32.12 -8.97
N ALA A 762 -6.86 -32.01 -9.69
CA ALA A 762 -7.17 -32.84 -10.86
C ALA A 762 -7.50 -32.03 -12.12
N ASP A 763 -7.21 -30.73 -12.13
CA ASP A 763 -7.53 -29.82 -13.24
C ASP A 763 -6.30 -29.55 -14.13
N PRO A 764 -6.16 -30.21 -15.29
CA PRO A 764 -5.01 -30.05 -16.17
C PRO A 764 -4.90 -28.64 -16.79
N ASP A 765 -5.99 -27.86 -16.82
CA ASP A 765 -6.03 -26.50 -17.36
C ASP A 765 -5.78 -25.41 -16.29
N GLY A 766 -5.57 -25.81 -15.03
CA GLY A 766 -5.46 -24.92 -13.88
C GLY A 766 -6.81 -24.52 -13.29
N TRP A 767 -6.87 -24.50 -11.95
CA TRP A 767 -8.07 -24.16 -11.20
C TRP A 767 -8.40 -22.67 -11.27
N SER A 768 -9.67 -22.32 -11.48
CA SER A 768 -10.14 -20.93 -11.45
C SER A 768 -11.57 -20.82 -10.92
N LEU A 769 -11.87 -19.65 -10.33
CA LEU A 769 -13.21 -19.32 -9.85
C LEU A 769 -14.22 -19.11 -10.99
N ASP A 770 -13.79 -19.06 -12.25
CA ASP A 770 -14.66 -18.83 -13.42
C ASP A 770 -15.38 -20.10 -13.92
N LYS A 771 -15.04 -21.27 -13.38
CA LYS A 771 -15.70 -22.56 -13.71
C LYS A 771 -16.93 -22.81 -12.81
N ALA A 772 -17.67 -23.90 -13.06
CA ALA A 772 -18.69 -24.36 -12.10
C ALA A 772 -18.02 -24.79 -10.79
N LEU A 773 -18.69 -24.59 -9.65
CA LEU A 773 -18.11 -24.81 -8.33
C LEU A 773 -18.93 -25.84 -7.55
N ASN A 774 -18.26 -26.81 -6.92
CA ASN A 774 -18.85 -27.78 -6.00
C ASN A 774 -18.32 -27.52 -4.59
N ILE A 775 -19.19 -27.04 -3.69
CA ILE A 775 -18.80 -26.63 -2.34
C ILE A 775 -19.38 -27.63 -1.33
N LEU A 776 -18.51 -28.28 -0.56
CA LEU A 776 -18.90 -29.22 0.49
C LEU A 776 -19.22 -28.47 1.80
N LEU A 777 -20.41 -28.67 2.35
CA LEU A 777 -20.82 -28.12 3.63
C LEU A 777 -20.89 -29.24 4.68
N ILE A 778 -20.14 -29.09 5.76
CA ILE A 778 -20.00 -30.09 6.82
C ILE A 778 -20.51 -29.47 8.13
N GLY A 779 -21.48 -30.09 8.78
CA GLY A 779 -21.92 -29.70 10.13
C GLY A 779 -21.48 -30.72 11.16
N VAL A 780 -20.79 -30.27 12.21
CA VAL A 780 -20.32 -31.12 13.30
C VAL A 780 -20.86 -30.66 14.66
N ASP A 781 -21.21 -31.64 15.50
CA ASP A 781 -21.57 -31.42 16.90
C ASP A 781 -20.31 -31.61 17.75
N TRP A 782 -19.55 -30.53 17.94
CA TRP A 782 -18.29 -30.54 18.69
C TRP A 782 -18.35 -29.63 19.91
N ARG A 783 -18.05 -30.17 21.09
CA ARG A 783 -17.94 -29.41 22.34
C ARG A 783 -16.52 -29.44 22.85
N LYS A 784 -15.96 -28.26 23.14
CA LYS A 784 -14.62 -28.12 23.73
C LYS A 784 -14.56 -28.89 25.06
N GLY A 785 -13.68 -29.90 25.15
CA GLY A 785 -13.49 -30.74 26.34
C GLY A 785 -14.26 -32.08 26.34
N GLN A 786 -14.99 -32.41 25.28
CA GLN A 786 -15.67 -33.71 25.16
C GLN A 786 -14.68 -34.82 24.74
N THR A 787 -14.77 -36.00 25.36
CA THR A 787 -13.93 -37.18 25.04
C THR A 787 -14.65 -38.11 24.07
N GLY A 788 -13.96 -38.59 23.03
CA GLY A 788 -14.49 -39.55 22.04
C GLY A 788 -14.36 -39.09 20.58
N MET A 789 -14.84 -39.90 19.64
CA MET A 789 -14.82 -39.57 18.21
C MET A 789 -15.94 -38.59 17.85
N ILE A 790 -15.61 -37.61 17.01
CA ILE A 790 -16.54 -36.60 16.48
C ILE A 790 -17.12 -37.07 15.15
N ARG A 791 -18.41 -36.84 14.90
CA ARG A 791 -19.09 -37.23 13.66
C ARG A 791 -19.66 -36.00 12.97
N SER A 792 -19.77 -36.07 11.64
CA SER A 792 -20.55 -35.12 10.86
C SER A 792 -22.03 -35.48 10.93
N ASP A 793 -22.87 -34.54 11.36
CA ASP A 793 -24.33 -34.72 11.40
C ASP A 793 -25.03 -34.09 10.20
N THR A 794 -24.34 -33.21 9.49
CA THR A 794 -24.79 -32.59 8.26
C THR A 794 -23.71 -32.75 7.20
N VAL A 795 -24.08 -33.26 6.04
CA VAL A 795 -23.24 -33.31 4.86
C VAL A 795 -24.10 -32.81 3.70
N MET A 796 -23.73 -31.70 3.08
CA MET A 796 -24.43 -31.15 1.93
C MET A 796 -23.44 -30.72 0.86
N VAL A 797 -23.86 -30.75 -0.40
CA VAL A 797 -23.08 -30.23 -1.52
C VAL A 797 -23.87 -29.11 -2.18
N LEU A 798 -23.22 -27.95 -2.28
CA LEU A 798 -23.71 -26.78 -3.00
C LEU A 798 -23.03 -26.73 -4.36
N HIS A 799 -23.79 -27.00 -5.42
CA HIS A 799 -23.34 -26.87 -6.80
C HIS A 799 -23.73 -25.50 -7.37
N VAL A 800 -22.75 -24.77 -7.89
CA VAL A 800 -22.91 -23.45 -8.52
C VAL A 800 -22.50 -23.55 -9.99
N PRO A 801 -23.43 -23.42 -10.94
CA PRO A 801 -23.10 -23.45 -12.36
C PRO A 801 -22.15 -22.32 -12.76
N LYS A 802 -21.48 -22.47 -13.91
CA LYS A 802 -20.56 -21.47 -14.46
C LYS A 802 -21.13 -20.04 -14.54
N ALA A 803 -22.42 -19.90 -14.80
CA ALA A 803 -23.12 -18.60 -14.88
C ALA A 803 -23.24 -17.86 -13.53
N LYS A 804 -23.14 -18.59 -12.40
CA LYS A 804 -23.23 -18.05 -11.02
C LYS A 804 -24.48 -17.23 -10.71
N ASP A 805 -25.58 -17.50 -11.41
CA ASP A 805 -26.88 -16.82 -11.26
C ASP A 805 -27.87 -17.58 -10.36
N ARG A 806 -27.54 -18.83 -10.01
CA ARG A 806 -28.33 -19.79 -9.23
C ARG A 806 -27.42 -20.80 -8.54
N ALA A 807 -27.97 -21.56 -7.60
CA ALA A 807 -27.26 -22.69 -7.00
C ALA A 807 -28.21 -23.85 -6.68
N TYR A 808 -27.66 -25.06 -6.60
CA TYR A 808 -28.37 -26.28 -6.25
C TYR A 808 -27.76 -26.87 -4.99
N LEU A 809 -28.54 -27.00 -3.93
CA LEU A 809 -28.09 -27.54 -2.65
C LEU A 809 -28.75 -28.90 -2.42
N PHE A 810 -27.96 -29.96 -2.32
CA PHE A 810 -28.48 -31.29 -1.98
C PHE A 810 -27.79 -31.85 -0.74
N SER A 811 -28.59 -32.47 0.12
CA SER A 811 -28.10 -33.11 1.35
C SER A 811 -27.71 -34.55 1.08
N LEU A 812 -26.72 -35.07 1.78
CA LEU A 812 -26.37 -36.48 1.78
C LEU A 812 -26.77 -37.07 3.15
N PRO A 813 -27.64 -38.11 3.21
CA PRO A 813 -28.05 -38.69 4.47
C PRO A 813 -26.84 -39.22 5.23
N ARG A 814 -26.75 -38.89 6.51
CA ARG A 814 -25.54 -39.17 7.29
C ARG A 814 -25.33 -40.68 7.52
N ASP A 815 -26.42 -41.44 7.49
CA ASP A 815 -26.46 -42.88 7.71
C ASP A 815 -26.42 -43.66 6.37
N THR A 816 -26.20 -42.98 5.22
CA THR A 816 -26.00 -43.64 3.92
C THR A 816 -24.81 -44.58 3.99
N ILE A 817 -25.01 -45.84 3.61
CA ILE A 817 -23.97 -46.87 3.58
C ILE A 817 -23.11 -46.63 2.34
N VAL A 818 -21.84 -46.31 2.57
CA VAL A 818 -20.86 -45.96 1.54
C VAL A 818 -19.57 -46.75 1.76
N ASP A 819 -18.80 -46.89 0.69
CA ASP A 819 -17.43 -47.38 0.78
C ASP A 819 -16.55 -46.21 1.21
N ILE A 820 -15.88 -46.36 2.35
CA ILE A 820 -15.00 -45.33 2.92
C ILE A 820 -13.56 -45.72 2.57
N PRO A 821 -12.80 -44.84 1.89
CA PRO A 821 -11.44 -45.15 1.48
C PRO A 821 -10.51 -45.31 2.71
N PRO A 822 -9.42 -46.08 2.57
CA PRO A 822 -8.43 -46.23 3.63
C PRO A 822 -7.75 -44.91 3.97
N LEU A 823 -7.44 -44.70 5.25
CA LEU A 823 -6.68 -43.55 5.72
C LEU A 823 -5.55 -44.00 6.64
N ALA A 824 -4.33 -44.05 6.09
CA ALA A 824 -3.15 -44.49 6.83
C ALA A 824 -2.88 -43.65 8.10
N ALA A 825 -3.21 -42.36 8.08
CA ALA A 825 -2.97 -41.42 9.17
C ALA A 825 -3.72 -41.73 10.48
N THR A 826 -4.79 -42.52 10.44
CA THR A 826 -5.53 -42.97 11.63
C THR A 826 -5.52 -44.49 11.80
N GLY A 827 -4.80 -45.21 10.92
CA GLY A 827 -4.80 -46.68 10.88
C GLY A 827 -6.09 -47.28 10.33
N PHE A 828 -7.01 -46.47 9.79
CA PHE A 828 -8.25 -46.95 9.20
C PHE A 828 -7.97 -47.65 7.85
N ARG A 829 -8.27 -48.95 7.76
CA ARG A 829 -7.96 -49.79 6.59
C ARG A 829 -8.95 -49.67 5.43
N GLY A 830 -9.93 -48.76 5.53
CA GLY A 830 -11.03 -48.69 4.59
C GLY A 830 -12.11 -49.73 4.91
N GLY A 831 -13.33 -49.47 4.45
CA GLY A 831 -14.44 -50.39 4.68
C GLY A 831 -15.79 -49.75 4.43
N ARG A 832 -16.84 -50.58 4.46
CA ARG A 832 -18.21 -50.16 4.20
C ARG A 832 -18.94 -49.82 5.49
N ASP A 833 -19.31 -48.57 5.66
CA ASP A 833 -20.02 -48.06 6.85
C ASP A 833 -20.84 -46.81 6.46
N ARG A 834 -21.48 -46.17 7.43
CA ARG A 834 -22.26 -44.95 7.28
C ARG A 834 -21.37 -43.76 6.91
N LEU A 835 -21.91 -42.87 6.08
CA LEU A 835 -21.22 -41.67 5.61
C LEU A 835 -20.64 -40.83 6.76
N ASN A 836 -21.36 -40.63 7.86
CA ASN A 836 -20.86 -39.88 9.02
C ASN A 836 -19.68 -40.53 9.75
N SER A 837 -19.52 -41.85 9.62
CA SER A 837 -18.39 -42.56 10.21
C SER A 837 -17.09 -42.18 9.50
N SER A 838 -17.12 -41.78 8.23
CA SER A 838 -15.93 -41.30 7.51
C SER A 838 -15.27 -40.11 8.22
N PHE A 839 -16.06 -39.14 8.68
CA PHE A 839 -15.54 -38.02 9.46
C PHE A 839 -14.93 -38.48 10.79
N ALA A 840 -15.57 -39.43 11.48
CA ALA A 840 -15.07 -39.97 12.75
C ALA A 840 -13.77 -40.77 12.59
N TYR A 841 -13.68 -41.62 11.58
CA TYR A 841 -12.47 -42.37 11.27
C TYR A 841 -11.33 -41.45 10.84
N GLY A 842 -11.64 -40.33 10.18
CA GLY A 842 -10.67 -39.32 9.77
C GLY A 842 -10.21 -38.45 10.95
N ALA A 843 -11.12 -38.03 11.81
CA ALA A 843 -10.79 -37.20 12.97
C ALA A 843 -10.09 -37.97 14.09
N GLY A 844 -10.38 -39.27 14.21
CA GLY A 844 -9.83 -40.14 15.25
C GLY A 844 -10.16 -39.69 16.68
N ILE A 845 -9.49 -40.31 17.65
CA ILE A 845 -9.62 -39.96 19.08
C ILE A 845 -9.02 -38.57 19.38
N GLU A 846 -8.08 -38.13 18.53
CA GLU A 846 -7.45 -36.81 18.58
C GLU A 846 -8.40 -35.67 18.20
N GLN A 847 -9.56 -35.98 17.60
CA GLN A 847 -10.55 -35.01 17.14
C GLN A 847 -9.99 -34.00 16.12
N ASP A 848 -9.12 -34.45 15.22
CA ASP A 848 -8.56 -33.63 14.15
C ASP A 848 -9.63 -33.33 13.09
N ARG A 849 -10.28 -32.17 13.23
CA ARG A 849 -11.39 -31.74 12.37
C ARG A 849 -10.99 -31.60 10.90
N ALA A 850 -9.76 -31.16 10.62
CA ALA A 850 -9.27 -31.03 9.26
C ALA A 850 -9.10 -32.41 8.60
N ARG A 851 -8.50 -33.36 9.33
CA ARG A 851 -8.35 -34.75 8.87
C ARG A 851 -9.69 -35.45 8.70
N GLY A 852 -10.64 -35.23 9.62
CA GLY A 852 -12.02 -35.69 9.50
C GLY A 852 -12.70 -35.14 8.23
N GLY A 853 -12.53 -33.85 7.96
CA GLY A 853 -13.03 -33.19 6.75
C GLY A 853 -12.50 -33.85 5.48
N ARG A 854 -11.18 -34.10 5.41
CA ARG A 854 -10.54 -34.71 4.22
C ARG A 854 -11.07 -36.10 3.91
N LEU A 855 -11.23 -36.96 4.91
CA LEU A 855 -11.76 -38.31 4.68
C LEU A 855 -13.22 -38.28 4.25
N LEU A 856 -14.02 -37.40 4.86
CA LEU A 856 -15.41 -37.18 4.44
C LEU A 856 -15.48 -36.66 3.01
N ALA A 857 -14.64 -35.68 2.64
CA ALA A 857 -14.60 -35.13 1.29
C ALA A 857 -14.22 -36.21 0.25
N ALA A 858 -13.25 -37.08 0.56
CA ALA A 858 -12.88 -38.21 -0.29
C ALA A 858 -14.04 -39.20 -0.47
N THR A 859 -14.74 -39.53 0.63
CA THR A 859 -15.91 -40.41 0.60
C THR A 859 -17.07 -39.80 -0.20
N VAL A 860 -17.30 -38.49 -0.08
CA VAL A 860 -18.31 -37.77 -0.86
C VAL A 860 -17.95 -37.75 -2.35
N ARG A 861 -16.67 -37.54 -2.69
CA ARG A 861 -16.20 -37.60 -4.07
C ARG A 861 -16.45 -38.99 -4.67
N GLU A 862 -16.13 -40.05 -3.93
CA GLU A 862 -16.33 -41.43 -4.37
C GLU A 862 -17.82 -41.78 -4.53
N LEU A 863 -18.67 -41.37 -3.58
CA LEU A 863 -20.12 -41.56 -3.65
C LEU A 863 -20.77 -40.83 -4.84
N THR A 864 -20.38 -39.57 -5.06
CA THR A 864 -21.02 -38.70 -6.06
C THR A 864 -20.37 -38.80 -7.44
N GLY A 865 -19.15 -39.31 -7.53
CA GLY A 865 -18.34 -39.36 -8.75
C GLY A 865 -17.94 -37.98 -9.29
N LEU A 866 -18.05 -36.91 -8.49
CA LEU A 866 -17.64 -35.57 -8.91
C LEU A 866 -16.14 -35.55 -9.24
N PRO A 867 -15.70 -34.78 -10.26
CA PRO A 867 -14.28 -34.67 -10.61
C PRO A 867 -13.44 -34.08 -9.46
N GLY A 868 -14.07 -33.25 -8.61
CA GLY A 868 -13.53 -32.79 -7.34
C GLY A 868 -14.44 -31.76 -6.67
N LEU A 869 -14.03 -31.32 -5.49
CA LEU A 869 -14.70 -30.28 -4.70
C LEU A 869 -13.85 -29.01 -4.70
N ASP A 870 -14.44 -27.85 -4.97
CA ASP A 870 -13.71 -26.58 -5.13
C ASP A 870 -13.48 -25.86 -3.80
N ALA A 871 -14.40 -26.04 -2.87
CA ALA A 871 -14.31 -25.48 -1.54
C ALA A 871 -15.01 -26.38 -0.51
N ALA A 872 -14.63 -26.23 0.75
CA ALA A 872 -15.33 -26.84 1.87
C ALA A 872 -15.53 -25.83 3.00
N VAL A 873 -16.69 -25.93 3.64
CA VAL A 873 -17.03 -25.14 4.83
C VAL A 873 -17.45 -26.11 5.91
N LEU A 874 -16.63 -26.20 6.97
CA LEU A 874 -16.97 -26.93 8.18
C LEU A 874 -17.56 -25.94 9.19
N VAL A 875 -18.74 -26.26 9.69
CA VAL A 875 -19.51 -25.46 10.63
C VAL A 875 -19.64 -26.21 11.96
N ASP A 876 -19.25 -25.55 13.04
CA ASP A 876 -19.52 -25.99 14.41
C ASP A 876 -20.91 -25.50 14.83
N PHE A 877 -21.80 -26.43 15.22
CA PHE A 877 -23.15 -26.05 15.65
C PHE A 877 -23.15 -25.10 16.85
N TYR A 878 -22.23 -25.22 17.81
CA TYR A 878 -22.22 -24.28 18.96
C TYR A 878 -21.64 -22.94 18.59
N GLY A 879 -20.64 -22.90 17.70
CA GLY A 879 -20.18 -21.65 17.09
C GLY A 879 -21.33 -20.94 16.34
N PHE A 880 -22.22 -21.70 15.70
CA PHE A 880 -23.38 -21.13 15.01
C PHE A 880 -24.48 -20.63 15.95
N SER A 881 -24.52 -21.07 17.21
CA SER A 881 -25.40 -20.47 18.23
C SER A 881 -25.07 -18.99 18.43
N ASP A 882 -23.78 -18.63 18.38
CA ASP A 882 -23.33 -17.24 18.47
C ASP A 882 -23.76 -16.41 17.25
N VAL A 883 -23.84 -17.03 16.07
CA VAL A 883 -24.38 -16.39 14.85
C VAL A 883 -25.88 -16.07 15.03
N VAL A 884 -26.67 -17.03 15.50
CA VAL A 884 -28.10 -16.83 15.77
C VAL A 884 -28.32 -15.82 16.90
N LYS A 885 -27.46 -15.83 17.92
CA LYS A 885 -27.46 -14.85 19.00
C LYS A 885 -27.12 -13.45 18.51
N ALA A 886 -26.17 -13.30 17.58
CA ALA A 886 -25.84 -12.03 16.94
C ALA A 886 -26.99 -11.50 16.07
N LEU A 887 -27.77 -12.39 15.44
CA LEU A 887 -29.04 -12.05 14.79
C LEU A 887 -30.14 -11.71 15.83
N GLY A 888 -29.97 -12.05 17.10
CA GLY A 888 -30.97 -11.84 18.15
C GLY A 888 -32.12 -12.85 18.08
N GLY A 889 -31.84 -14.07 17.63
CA GLY A 889 -32.80 -15.15 17.36
C GLY A 889 -33.24 -15.21 15.90
N MET A 890 -33.81 -16.33 15.49
CA MET A 890 -34.25 -16.58 14.11
C MET A 890 -35.67 -17.12 14.06
N ASN A 891 -36.45 -16.73 13.05
CA ASN A 891 -37.78 -17.31 12.85
C ASN A 891 -37.67 -18.66 12.15
N VAL A 892 -38.18 -19.72 12.79
CA VAL A 892 -38.23 -21.08 12.25
C VAL A 892 -39.68 -21.57 12.28
N CYS A 893 -40.14 -22.18 11.19
CA CYS A 893 -41.49 -22.72 11.08
C CYS A 893 -41.50 -24.21 11.31
N VAL A 894 -42.04 -24.62 12.44
CA VAL A 894 -42.16 -26.04 12.76
C VAL A 894 -43.36 -26.61 11.99
N ASP A 895 -43.17 -27.70 11.27
CA ASP A 895 -44.17 -28.33 10.39
C ASP A 895 -45.17 -29.22 11.16
N ALA A 896 -44.72 -29.86 12.24
CA ALA A 896 -45.55 -30.68 13.13
C ALA A 896 -45.05 -30.63 14.58
N ASP A 897 -45.85 -31.06 15.55
CA ASP A 897 -45.42 -31.10 16.95
C ASP A 897 -44.23 -32.06 17.16
N VAL A 898 -43.01 -31.51 17.33
CA VAL A 898 -41.77 -32.27 17.57
C VAL A 898 -41.33 -32.18 19.04
N ARG A 899 -41.31 -33.32 19.74
CA ARG A 899 -40.74 -33.41 21.10
C ARG A 899 -39.24 -33.72 21.04
N SER A 900 -38.44 -32.84 21.65
CA SER A 900 -36.98 -33.00 21.73
C SER A 900 -36.60 -34.28 22.45
N ILE A 901 -35.64 -35.02 21.89
CA ILE A 901 -35.00 -36.16 22.56
C ILE A 901 -33.86 -35.75 23.49
N HIS A 902 -33.39 -34.50 23.39
CA HIS A 902 -32.26 -33.98 24.16
C HIS A 902 -32.72 -33.18 25.38
N THR A 903 -33.74 -32.33 25.20
CA THR A 903 -34.22 -31.41 26.23
C THR A 903 -35.63 -31.77 26.72
N HIS A 904 -36.29 -32.74 26.07
CA HIS A 904 -37.71 -33.08 26.27
C HIS A 904 -38.70 -31.93 25.99
N LYS A 905 -38.21 -30.78 25.54
CA LYS A 905 -39.00 -29.61 25.13
C LYS A 905 -39.90 -29.94 23.94
N MET A 906 -41.06 -29.30 23.90
CA MET A 906 -42.06 -29.52 22.86
C MET A 906 -42.06 -28.33 21.88
N PHE A 907 -41.55 -28.55 20.66
CA PHE A 907 -41.61 -27.60 19.54
C PHE A 907 -42.94 -27.71 18.80
N ARG A 908 -43.94 -26.91 19.18
CA ARG A 908 -45.28 -26.97 18.56
C ARG A 908 -45.21 -26.66 17.07
N ALA A 909 -46.19 -27.08 16.27
CA ALA A 909 -46.34 -26.63 14.90
C ALA A 909 -46.52 -25.09 14.83
N GLY A 910 -46.04 -24.47 13.75
CA GLY A 910 -46.12 -23.03 13.49
C GLY A 910 -44.79 -22.27 13.61
N CYS A 911 -44.76 -21.08 13.00
CA CYS A 911 -43.60 -20.20 12.95
C CYS A 911 -43.39 -19.47 14.27
N ARG A 912 -42.17 -19.55 14.82
CA ARG A 912 -41.78 -18.87 16.06
C ARG A 912 -40.34 -18.40 15.99
N LYS A 913 -40.02 -17.39 16.79
CA LYS A 913 -38.65 -16.95 16.99
C LYS A 913 -37.95 -17.91 17.95
N MET A 914 -36.88 -18.54 17.50
CA MET A 914 -36.07 -19.48 18.27
C MET A 914 -34.74 -18.82 18.68
N SER A 915 -34.26 -19.15 19.88
CA SER A 915 -32.87 -18.87 20.30
C SER A 915 -31.90 -19.78 19.52
N GLY A 916 -30.60 -19.47 19.55
CA GLY A 916 -29.59 -20.34 18.92
C GLY A 916 -29.64 -21.77 19.44
N GLU A 917 -29.77 -21.93 20.75
CA GLU A 917 -29.88 -23.24 21.41
C GLU A 917 -31.15 -23.99 21.01
N ASP A 918 -32.30 -23.30 20.96
CA ASP A 918 -33.58 -23.90 20.55
C ASP A 918 -33.56 -24.32 19.07
N ALA A 919 -32.96 -23.49 18.22
CA ALA A 919 -32.89 -23.77 16.79
C ALA A 919 -31.92 -24.94 16.50
N ILE A 920 -30.80 -25.02 17.21
CA ILE A 920 -29.87 -26.17 17.14
C ILE A 920 -30.53 -27.43 17.69
N ASP A 921 -31.25 -27.36 18.82
CA ASP A 921 -31.95 -28.52 19.36
C ASP A 921 -33.02 -29.02 18.37
N TYR A 922 -33.79 -28.12 17.76
CA TYR A 922 -34.76 -28.46 16.73
C TYR A 922 -34.12 -29.10 15.48
N LEU A 923 -33.00 -28.55 15.01
CA LEU A 923 -32.21 -29.08 13.90
C LEU A 923 -31.69 -30.50 14.13
N ARG A 924 -31.48 -30.89 15.39
CA ARG A 924 -30.93 -32.20 15.77
C ARG A 924 -31.99 -33.28 15.92
N GLN A 925 -33.27 -32.94 15.84
CA GLN A 925 -34.35 -33.91 16.03
C GLN A 925 -34.47 -34.88 14.85
N ARG A 926 -34.59 -36.19 15.17
CA ARG A 926 -34.70 -37.28 14.18
C ARG A 926 -35.72 -38.36 14.53
N LYS A 927 -35.87 -38.73 15.81
CA LYS A 927 -36.63 -39.94 16.23
C LYS A 927 -38.15 -39.76 16.29
N LYS A 928 -38.65 -38.54 16.09
CA LYS A 928 -40.09 -38.19 16.16
C LYS A 928 -40.49 -37.19 15.05
N VAL A 929 -39.79 -37.25 13.92
CA VAL A 929 -40.03 -36.40 12.74
C VAL A 929 -40.45 -37.30 11.58
N LYS A 930 -41.39 -36.85 10.75
CA LYS A 930 -41.89 -37.62 9.59
C LYS A 930 -40.71 -37.94 8.65
N GLY A 931 -40.46 -39.23 8.39
CA GLY A 931 -39.35 -39.67 7.53
C GLY A 931 -37.96 -39.74 8.19
N SER A 932 -37.85 -39.67 9.52
CA SER A 932 -36.57 -39.83 10.25
C SER A 932 -35.46 -38.89 9.77
N ASP A 933 -34.41 -39.40 9.08
CA ASP A 933 -33.28 -38.62 8.58
C ASP A 933 -33.72 -37.60 7.52
N TYR A 934 -34.71 -37.94 6.69
CA TYR A 934 -35.29 -37.06 5.68
C TYR A 934 -36.04 -35.86 6.29
N GLY A 935 -36.70 -36.07 7.42
CA GLY A 935 -37.30 -34.99 8.20
C GLY A 935 -36.24 -34.03 8.75
N ARG A 936 -35.11 -34.57 9.24
CA ARG A 936 -33.97 -33.76 9.67
C ARG A 936 -33.36 -32.96 8.53
N GLN A 937 -33.21 -33.55 7.35
CA GLN A 937 -32.72 -32.85 6.15
C GLN A 937 -33.61 -31.66 5.79
N ALA A 938 -34.93 -31.83 5.86
CA ALA A 938 -35.88 -30.73 5.65
C ALA A 938 -35.70 -29.60 6.67
N HIS A 939 -35.48 -29.92 7.95
CA HIS A 939 -35.20 -28.92 8.98
C HIS A 939 -33.87 -28.18 8.73
N GLN A 940 -32.81 -28.89 8.33
CA GLN A 940 -31.49 -28.28 8.03
C GLN A 940 -31.56 -27.33 6.83
N GLN A 941 -32.27 -27.73 5.78
CA GLN A 941 -32.56 -26.92 4.60
C GLN A 941 -33.37 -25.67 4.97
N GLN A 942 -34.45 -25.84 5.72
CA GLN A 942 -35.29 -24.74 6.21
C GLN A 942 -34.50 -23.76 7.08
N PHE A 943 -33.60 -24.25 7.91
CA PHE A 943 -32.77 -23.43 8.79
C PHE A 943 -31.80 -22.56 7.99
N ILE A 944 -31.13 -23.10 6.97
CA ILE A 944 -30.28 -22.33 6.06
C ILE A 944 -31.10 -21.24 5.35
N GLY A 945 -32.30 -21.58 4.86
CA GLY A 945 -33.22 -20.61 4.27
C GLY A 945 -33.66 -19.52 5.27
N SER A 946 -33.89 -19.89 6.52
CA SER A 946 -34.32 -18.97 7.59
C SER A 946 -33.21 -17.99 8.00
N ILE A 947 -31.94 -18.41 8.00
CA ILE A 947 -30.79 -17.51 8.22
C ILE A 947 -30.73 -16.45 7.11
N ALA A 948 -30.83 -16.87 5.85
CA ALA A 948 -30.79 -15.95 4.73
C ALA A 948 -31.96 -14.94 4.76
N ALA A 949 -33.16 -15.43 5.12
CA ALA A 949 -34.35 -14.58 5.29
C ALA A 949 -34.22 -13.60 6.47
N GLU A 950 -33.67 -14.05 7.62
CA GLU A 950 -33.45 -13.24 8.80
C GLU A 950 -32.41 -12.14 8.55
N ALA A 951 -31.29 -12.48 7.91
CA ALA A 951 -30.26 -11.53 7.52
C ALA A 951 -30.82 -10.42 6.62
N LYS A 952 -31.69 -10.78 5.67
CA LYS A 952 -32.39 -9.82 4.79
C LYS A 952 -33.38 -8.96 5.57
N ARG A 953 -34.17 -9.55 6.48
CA ARG A 953 -35.20 -8.84 7.26
C ARG A 953 -34.61 -7.79 8.19
N GLN A 954 -33.43 -8.05 8.75
CA GLN A 954 -32.78 -7.14 9.69
C GLN A 954 -32.04 -5.96 9.05
N ASN A 955 -32.08 -5.85 7.72
CA ASN A 955 -31.42 -4.78 6.96
C ASN A 955 -29.95 -4.57 7.39
N LEU A 956 -29.20 -5.68 7.52
CA LEU A 956 -27.83 -5.68 8.04
C LEU A 956 -26.89 -4.72 7.28
N ALA A 957 -27.18 -4.44 6.01
CA ALA A 957 -26.45 -3.47 5.20
C ALA A 957 -26.50 -2.04 5.78
N ALA A 958 -27.50 -1.71 6.59
CA ALA A 958 -27.67 -0.40 7.22
C ALA A 958 -27.12 -0.33 8.66
N ASN A 959 -26.69 -1.45 9.26
CA ASN A 959 -26.18 -1.50 10.63
C ASN A 959 -24.76 -2.13 10.69
N PRO A 960 -23.70 -1.30 10.61
CA PRO A 960 -22.33 -1.78 10.50
C PRO A 960 -21.85 -2.50 11.77
N VAL A 961 -22.33 -2.10 12.96
CA VAL A 961 -21.95 -2.76 14.23
C VAL A 961 -22.53 -4.16 14.30
N LYS A 962 -23.79 -4.33 13.89
CA LYS A 962 -24.45 -5.64 13.91
C LYS A 962 -23.89 -6.55 12.82
N LEU A 963 -23.62 -6.01 11.64
CA LEU A 963 -22.96 -6.73 10.56
C LEU A 963 -21.58 -7.23 10.99
N ASP A 964 -20.76 -6.39 11.61
CA ASP A 964 -19.45 -6.77 12.14
C ASP A 964 -19.55 -7.85 13.23
N SER A 965 -20.51 -7.75 14.15
CA SER A 965 -20.74 -8.79 15.18
C SER A 965 -21.13 -10.14 14.57
N LEU A 966 -21.95 -10.12 13.51
CA LEU A 966 -22.39 -11.31 12.80
C LEU A 966 -21.24 -11.95 12.01
N LEU A 967 -20.46 -11.15 11.29
CA LEU A 967 -19.31 -11.63 10.50
C LEU A 967 -18.25 -12.26 11.40
N ARG A 968 -17.98 -11.70 12.59
CA ARG A 968 -17.07 -12.31 13.56
C ARG A 968 -17.60 -13.62 14.13
N ALA A 969 -18.87 -13.64 14.55
CA ALA A 969 -19.49 -14.86 15.06
C ALA A 969 -19.45 -15.96 13.99
N ALA A 970 -19.73 -15.60 12.73
CA ALA A 970 -19.64 -16.51 11.60
C ALA A 970 -18.20 -17.01 11.38
N GLY A 971 -17.21 -16.12 11.34
CA GLY A 971 -15.81 -16.47 11.12
C GLY A 971 -15.23 -17.42 12.18
N HIS A 972 -15.58 -17.24 13.46
CA HIS A 972 -15.15 -18.16 14.53
C HIS A 972 -15.88 -19.51 14.51
N ALA A 973 -17.10 -19.53 13.95
CA ALA A 973 -17.93 -20.73 13.87
C ALA A 973 -17.61 -21.64 12.67
N MET A 974 -16.80 -21.15 11.72
CA MET A 974 -16.50 -21.85 10.48
C MET A 974 -15.00 -22.04 10.24
N THR A 975 -14.67 -23.21 9.71
CA THR A 975 -13.38 -23.49 9.07
C THR A 975 -13.61 -23.59 7.57
N VAL A 976 -12.79 -22.93 6.77
CA VAL A 976 -12.99 -22.86 5.31
C VAL A 976 -11.74 -23.32 4.56
N THR A 977 -11.96 -24.08 3.48
CA THR A 977 -10.97 -24.43 2.45
C THR A 977 -11.44 -23.87 1.11
N THR A 978 -10.59 -23.10 0.44
CA THR A 978 -10.89 -22.48 -0.87
C THR A 978 -9.82 -22.76 -1.93
N GLY A 979 -8.95 -23.75 -1.68
CA GLY A 979 -7.81 -24.02 -2.55
C GLY A 979 -6.86 -22.80 -2.63
N PRO A 980 -6.38 -22.43 -3.83
CA PRO A 980 -5.45 -21.32 -4.03
C PRO A 980 -6.08 -19.92 -3.97
N ALA A 981 -7.42 -19.80 -3.88
CA ALA A 981 -8.09 -18.51 -3.70
C ALA A 981 -8.19 -18.11 -2.22
N GLU A 982 -8.29 -16.81 -1.95
CA GLU A 982 -8.71 -16.32 -0.63
C GLU A 982 -10.20 -16.61 -0.38
N PRO A 983 -10.64 -16.83 0.87
CA PRO A 983 -12.07 -17.00 1.19
C PRO A 983 -12.91 -15.82 0.72
N LEU A 984 -12.31 -14.62 0.70
CA LEU A 984 -12.94 -13.41 0.21
C LEU A 984 -13.16 -13.43 -1.31
N ASP A 985 -12.24 -14.02 -2.09
CA ASP A 985 -12.38 -14.16 -3.54
C ASP A 985 -13.52 -15.14 -3.87
N LEU A 986 -13.63 -16.24 -3.12
CA LEU A 986 -14.78 -17.15 -3.23
C LEU A 986 -16.10 -16.44 -2.89
N ALA A 987 -16.12 -15.65 -1.81
CA ALA A 987 -17.31 -14.87 -1.45
C ALA A 987 -17.70 -13.86 -2.54
N PHE A 988 -16.72 -13.19 -3.16
CA PHE A 988 -16.97 -12.30 -4.29
C PHE A 988 -17.43 -13.05 -5.55
N ALA A 989 -16.90 -14.24 -5.83
CA ALA A 989 -17.35 -15.08 -6.94
C ALA A 989 -18.82 -15.50 -6.78
N LEU A 990 -19.28 -15.71 -5.53
CA LEU A 990 -20.65 -16.12 -5.21
C LEU A 990 -21.62 -14.94 -5.05
N ARG A 991 -21.16 -13.69 -5.11
CA ARG A 991 -21.98 -12.48 -4.84
C ARG A 991 -23.23 -12.33 -5.71
N GLY A 992 -23.24 -12.95 -6.89
CA GLY A 992 -24.34 -12.91 -7.85
C GLY A 992 -25.52 -13.83 -7.51
N ILE A 993 -25.32 -14.76 -6.57
CA ILE A 993 -26.33 -15.77 -6.21
C ILE A 993 -27.34 -15.16 -5.24
N ASN A 994 -28.56 -14.97 -5.70
CA ASN A 994 -29.67 -14.58 -4.85
C ASN A 994 -30.13 -15.78 -4.00
N PRO A 995 -30.30 -15.65 -2.66
CA PRO A 995 -30.80 -16.73 -1.83
C PRO A 995 -32.13 -17.35 -2.30
N GLY A 996 -33.00 -16.57 -2.96
CA GLY A 996 -34.24 -17.08 -3.54
C GLY A 996 -34.07 -17.91 -4.82
N ARG A 997 -32.84 -18.03 -5.34
CA ARG A 997 -32.47 -18.86 -6.50
C ARG A 997 -31.59 -20.05 -6.10
N ILE A 998 -31.62 -20.43 -4.84
CA ILE A 998 -31.02 -21.66 -4.34
C ILE A 998 -32.10 -22.74 -4.34
N THR A 999 -32.02 -23.68 -5.27
CA THR A 999 -32.94 -24.81 -5.34
C THR A 999 -32.42 -25.91 -4.41
N MET A 1000 -33.20 -26.25 -3.38
CA MET A 1000 -32.88 -27.34 -2.47
C MET A 1000 -33.41 -28.66 -3.03
N LEU A 1001 -32.57 -29.69 -3.07
CA LEU A 1001 -32.90 -31.00 -3.63
C LEU A 1001 -32.76 -32.08 -2.56
N ARG A 1002 -33.68 -33.05 -2.58
CA ARG A 1002 -33.65 -34.24 -1.72
C ARG A 1002 -32.94 -35.39 -2.44
N THR A 1003 -32.22 -36.20 -1.69
CA THR A 1003 -31.58 -37.44 -2.19
C THR A 1003 -32.36 -38.63 -1.66
N PRO A 1004 -33.33 -39.19 -2.40
CA PRO A 1004 -34.19 -40.25 -1.90
C PRO A 1004 -33.41 -41.54 -1.59
N GLY A 1005 -33.89 -42.28 -0.60
CA GLY A 1005 -33.33 -43.55 -0.17
C GLY A 1005 -34.22 -44.25 0.86
N HIS A 1006 -33.84 -45.48 1.19
CA HIS A 1006 -34.60 -46.35 2.10
C HIS A 1006 -33.68 -47.01 3.14
N GLY A 1007 -34.25 -47.32 4.31
CA GLY A 1007 -33.54 -47.94 5.42
C GLY A 1007 -33.27 -49.43 5.18
N ARG A 1008 -32.01 -49.84 5.26
CA ARG A 1008 -31.59 -51.23 5.23
C ARG A 1008 -31.56 -51.79 6.65
N HIS A 1009 -32.19 -52.95 6.82
CA HIS A 1009 -32.23 -53.67 8.09
C HIS A 1009 -31.55 -55.03 7.93
N ASP A 1010 -30.98 -55.56 9.02
CA ASP A 1010 -30.51 -56.95 9.05
C ASP A 1010 -31.68 -57.94 9.18
N ALA A 1011 -31.37 -59.24 9.15
CA ALA A 1011 -32.37 -60.31 9.29
C ALA A 1011 -33.07 -60.32 10.67
N ALA A 1012 -32.50 -59.64 11.68
CA ALA A 1012 -33.07 -59.49 13.01
C ALA A 1012 -33.90 -58.18 13.15
N GLY A 1013 -34.03 -57.40 12.08
CA GLY A 1013 -34.76 -56.14 12.06
C GLY A 1013 -33.98 -54.94 12.61
N ASN A 1014 -32.68 -55.07 12.88
CA ASN A 1014 -31.85 -53.94 13.30
C ASN A 1014 -31.51 -53.06 12.11
N TYR A 1015 -31.64 -51.75 12.28
CA TYR A 1015 -31.30 -50.76 11.27
C TYR A 1015 -29.77 -50.69 11.05
N LEU A 1016 -29.33 -51.01 9.84
CA LEU A 1016 -27.92 -51.03 9.44
C LEU A 1016 -27.46 -49.69 8.82
N GLY A 1017 -28.38 -48.93 8.22
CA GLY A 1017 -28.09 -47.66 7.54
C GLY A 1017 -29.06 -47.41 6.38
N GLU A 1018 -28.78 -46.41 5.56
CA GLU A 1018 -29.59 -46.04 4.40
C GLU A 1018 -28.92 -46.41 3.08
N VAL A 1019 -29.73 -46.83 2.11
CA VAL A 1019 -29.31 -47.06 0.73
C VAL A 1019 -30.03 -46.06 -0.16
N LEU A 1020 -29.28 -45.39 -1.05
CA LEU A 1020 -29.85 -44.40 -1.96
C LEU A 1020 -30.65 -45.06 -3.07
N ASP A 1021 -31.77 -44.43 -3.44
CA ASP A 1021 -32.62 -44.89 -4.54
C ASP A 1021 -32.05 -44.42 -5.90
N PRO A 1022 -32.45 -45.05 -7.02
CA PRO A 1022 -31.96 -44.68 -8.35
C PRO A 1022 -32.01 -43.17 -8.70
N PRO A 1023 -33.04 -42.39 -8.31
CA PRO A 1023 -33.07 -40.95 -8.60
C PRO A 1023 -31.92 -40.15 -7.94
N ALA A 1024 -31.39 -40.59 -6.80
CA ALA A 1024 -30.24 -39.94 -6.17
C ALA A 1024 -28.97 -40.08 -7.02
N HIS A 1025 -28.75 -41.25 -7.63
CA HIS A 1025 -27.64 -41.46 -8.56
C HIS A 1025 -27.81 -40.69 -9.87
N GLN A 1026 -29.05 -40.49 -10.33
CA GLN A 1026 -29.35 -39.63 -11.48
C GLN A 1026 -29.06 -38.16 -11.18
N LEU A 1027 -29.37 -37.69 -9.97
CA LEU A 1027 -28.98 -36.35 -9.50
C LEU A 1027 -27.47 -36.16 -9.58
N PHE A 1028 -26.68 -37.10 -9.04
CA PHE A 1028 -25.21 -37.00 -9.09
C PHE A 1028 -24.68 -36.96 -10.53
N ARG A 1029 -25.26 -37.76 -11.43
CA ARG A 1029 -24.94 -37.69 -12.87
C ARG A 1029 -25.27 -36.33 -13.47
N ALA A 1030 -26.44 -35.77 -13.16
CA ALA A 1030 -26.86 -34.46 -13.65
C ALA A 1030 -25.95 -33.32 -13.16
N VAL A 1031 -25.40 -33.42 -11.94
CA VAL A 1031 -24.40 -32.47 -11.43
C VAL A 1031 -23.11 -32.54 -12.26
N ARG A 1032 -22.60 -33.76 -12.52
CA ARG A 1032 -21.37 -33.96 -13.31
C ARG A 1032 -21.48 -33.50 -14.77
N GLU A 1033 -22.65 -33.67 -15.36
CA GLU A 1033 -22.93 -33.30 -16.75
C GLU A 1033 -23.43 -31.85 -16.92
N GLU A 1034 -23.50 -31.07 -15.83
CA GLU A 1034 -24.11 -29.72 -15.79
C GLU A 1034 -25.56 -29.66 -16.32
N LYS A 1035 -26.34 -30.74 -16.13
CA LYS A 1035 -27.75 -30.89 -16.57
C LYS A 1035 -28.76 -30.85 -15.43
N LEU A 1036 -28.40 -30.21 -14.31
CA LEU A 1036 -29.28 -30.02 -13.16
C LEU A 1036 -30.63 -29.35 -13.49
N PRO A 1037 -30.72 -28.30 -14.34
CA PRO A 1037 -32.01 -27.72 -14.71
C PRO A 1037 -32.98 -28.73 -15.32
N GLN A 1038 -32.50 -29.62 -16.19
CA GLN A 1038 -33.29 -30.68 -16.82
C GLN A 1038 -33.70 -31.77 -15.82
N PHE A 1039 -32.81 -32.11 -14.89
CA PHE A 1039 -33.12 -33.05 -13.81
C PHE A 1039 -34.24 -32.52 -12.90
N VAL A 1040 -34.15 -31.25 -12.49
CA VAL A 1040 -35.16 -30.60 -11.64
C VAL A 1040 -36.52 -30.51 -12.34
N ALA A 1041 -36.54 -30.25 -13.65
CA ALA A 1041 -37.78 -30.22 -14.42
C ALA A 1041 -38.47 -31.60 -14.52
N THR A 1042 -37.69 -32.68 -14.51
CA THR A 1042 -38.20 -34.06 -14.64
C THR A 1042 -38.49 -34.74 -13.30
N HIS A 1043 -37.96 -34.21 -12.20
CA HIS A 1043 -38.16 -34.72 -10.83
C HIS A 1043 -38.63 -33.62 -9.87
N PRO A 1044 -39.80 -32.99 -10.12
CA PRO A 1044 -40.31 -31.89 -9.29
C PRO A 1044 -40.62 -32.31 -7.85
N ASP A 1045 -40.88 -33.59 -7.61
CA ASP A 1045 -41.14 -34.21 -6.31
C ASP A 1045 -39.90 -34.22 -5.39
N LEU A 1046 -38.70 -34.14 -5.96
CA LEU A 1046 -37.42 -34.11 -5.22
C LEU A 1046 -36.98 -32.69 -4.82
N VAL A 1047 -37.68 -31.65 -5.28
CA VAL A 1047 -37.40 -30.26 -4.88
C VAL A 1047 -37.95 -30.02 -3.48
N GLY A 1048 -37.06 -29.66 -2.55
CA GLY A 1048 -37.38 -29.37 -1.16
C GLY A 1048 -37.65 -27.88 -0.91
N GLY A 1049 -38.70 -27.58 -0.14
CA GLY A 1049 -39.01 -26.23 0.36
C GLY A 1049 -40.33 -25.67 -0.17
N PRO A 1050 -40.95 -24.69 0.52
CA PRO A 1050 -42.07 -23.95 -0.04
C PRO A 1050 -41.59 -23.18 -1.27
N ALA A 1051 -42.40 -23.12 -2.33
CA ALA A 1051 -42.24 -22.10 -3.36
C ALA A 1051 -42.19 -20.74 -2.64
N LEU A 1052 -41.06 -20.05 -2.72
CA LEU A 1052 -40.85 -18.75 -2.10
C LEU A 1052 -41.79 -17.69 -2.68
#